data_AF-A0A1G7KDK6-F1
#
_entry.id   AF-A0A1G7KDK6-F1
#
_cell.length_a   1.000
_cell.length_b   1.000
_cell.length_c   1.000
_cell.angle_alpha   90.00
_cell.angle_beta   90.00
_cell.angle_gamma   90.00
#
_symmetry.space_group_name_H-M   'P 1'
#
loop_
_entity.id
_entity.type
_entity.pdbx_description
1 polymer ?
#
loop_
_entity_poly.entity_id
_entity_poly.type
_entity_poly.pdbx_seq_one_letter_code
_entity_poly.pdbx_strand_id
1 'polypeptide(L)'
;MAGTFWHGIFFDRQDREILALVNRILETDARQADASLVEPDLHPHGIKELVASPVSRMAYAVINLLRNLQEGQTQARGRLRALQTLYDEVLNSAHSTLRRNTARVLMQIMKDMVRAHGNRARQIRLAHDFRRTVQGTPRAVRQMLARYHLPEMPEEWNQLAFDDHVYDANTRGRKSPTHLIMDAWIKGLRSLTVAYEYWVQPEAARELLRAAEITGIAVRVGLEFQVPFYGRCISLFWIPRGFSSNEDFLEFLHNPKLVEIMQRGREVLRWRRRRVLQSLALWNARQRPRLEATLGIAVPELTPEAFLRFVGRGQPSAQHLAEALHRHMLPLLRRRAVQLAALDTEEARAELKSLDAFGVEDVLEQWLSPALHPEMPDLANPANAADLPGLMRLSVQELTRDLADLNPGYRLVLGTQDLKVEDVAELLWDSQGCISHLEIFNMKGWMEGRQAHLKEISELQQALNAGLGPRVKELIRRMARRMDNVDEVRAAKFREILQNVPKLWAHYRDRPLGSRLGTSSASRAAYYGMGFALKETLPRRSVRARARDRFQPDIPICSPVEECVRYGKPRNPTAWQSLLACLRWLPGCRHLGMERRRAWKTASEGFRVCPQGNVMNLGGLNRRTGNGLLETIAAAPERAPGLAYLNRRISNWLKVLLGFCPAFFSFLYTQDWWFLAWCGTFIWFGITGVRNVVQMVMAAKGATRDTLIHWRDQVSVSRLCDSLMYTGISVFLLEVLVRVWLLEDYCGVSAAQSPLLVFTVINMVNGVYICAHNVFRGFPKEAAIGNLFRSVLAIPVSSLYNSVFYSGTMLLGVADPALYLVPSAAVISKMASDTVAALIEGYADSQVNLRMRRWDYKSKLSRLFDCYTRLELLFPDEDGLVKLARPGGLQGRGGALGRELEQAFIVHALDLMYIWFYQPRAQEAFRQVIRTMPEADRSVLVRAQLVLTREREISQMLVDGLLGRNFSRPLAFFLDKHKGYLRGLNRLCRPLRPREPGTVGDARQA
;
A
#
# COMPACT_ATOMS: atom_id res chain seq x y z
N MET A 1 -41.62 -10.99 -8.31
CA MET A 1 -41.80 -9.82 -7.41
C MET A 1 -40.95 -9.85 -6.12
N ALA A 2 -40.51 -11.00 -5.60
CA ALA A 2 -39.64 -11.04 -4.42
C ALA A 2 -38.24 -10.41 -4.66
N GLY A 3 -37.66 -10.57 -5.85
CA GLY A 3 -36.33 -10.03 -6.18
C GLY A 3 -36.20 -8.52 -5.95
N THR A 4 -37.16 -7.71 -6.44
CA THR A 4 -37.10 -6.24 -6.35
C THR A 4 -37.22 -5.69 -4.93
N PHE A 5 -37.91 -6.39 -4.01
CA PHE A 5 -38.03 -5.98 -2.61
C PHE A 5 -36.73 -6.18 -1.82
N TRP A 6 -36.06 -7.33 -2.01
CA TRP A 6 -34.73 -7.60 -1.44
C TRP A 6 -33.67 -6.60 -1.94
N HIS A 7 -33.82 -6.10 -3.17
CA HIS A 7 -32.93 -5.10 -3.74
C HIS A 7 -33.10 -3.70 -3.12
N GLY A 8 -34.22 -3.37 -2.47
CA GLY A 8 -34.37 -2.10 -1.75
C GLY A 8 -33.65 -2.08 -0.38
N ILE A 9 -33.55 -3.26 0.24
CA ILE A 9 -33.04 -3.45 1.61
C ILE A 9 -31.51 -3.49 1.64
N PHE A 10 -30.89 -4.11 0.65
CA PHE A 10 -29.44 -4.31 0.56
C PHE A 10 -28.81 -3.48 -0.57
N PHE A 11 -27.61 -2.97 -0.32
CA PHE A 11 -26.80 -2.13 -1.23
C PHE A 11 -27.39 -0.74 -1.54
N ASP A 12 -26.51 0.24 -1.71
CA ASP A 12 -26.89 1.62 -2.03
C ASP A 12 -26.98 1.84 -3.55
N ARG A 13 -27.70 2.90 -3.97
CA ARG A 13 -27.74 3.32 -5.38
C ARG A 13 -26.32 3.56 -5.95
N GLN A 14 -25.44 4.15 -5.15
CA GLN A 14 -24.05 4.39 -5.50
C GLN A 14 -23.27 3.09 -5.77
N ASP A 15 -23.57 2.00 -5.06
CA ASP A 15 -22.91 0.71 -5.29
C ASP A 15 -23.21 0.19 -6.71
N ARG A 16 -24.44 0.44 -7.19
CA ARG A 16 -24.86 0.10 -8.55
C ARG A 16 -24.25 1.01 -9.61
N GLU A 17 -24.11 2.31 -9.31
CA GLU A 17 -23.46 3.26 -10.21
C GLU A 17 -21.98 2.93 -10.38
N ILE A 18 -21.29 2.53 -9.31
CA ILE A 18 -19.91 2.02 -9.37
C ILE A 18 -19.84 0.75 -10.22
N LEU A 19 -20.73 -0.21 -10.00
CA LEU A 19 -20.77 -1.45 -10.77
C LEU A 19 -21.03 -1.19 -12.26
N ALA A 20 -21.99 -0.32 -12.58
CA ALA A 20 -22.31 0.05 -13.95
C ALA A 20 -21.13 0.76 -14.63
N LEU A 21 -20.42 1.62 -13.90
CA LEU A 21 -19.20 2.26 -14.38
C LEU A 21 -18.12 1.22 -14.66
N VAL A 22 -17.88 0.28 -13.74
CA VAL A 22 -16.87 -0.77 -13.88
C VAL A 22 -17.15 -1.64 -15.09
N ASN A 23 -18.36 -2.17 -15.22
CA ASN A 23 -18.73 -3.03 -16.34
C ASN A 23 -18.69 -2.28 -17.67
N ARG A 24 -19.16 -1.02 -17.71
CA ARG A 24 -19.02 -0.17 -18.91
C ARG A 24 -17.57 -0.04 -19.36
N ILE A 25 -16.64 0.19 -18.43
CA ILE A 25 -15.22 0.33 -18.78
C ILE A 25 -14.63 -1.00 -19.26
N LEU A 26 -15.04 -2.13 -18.66
CA LEU A 26 -14.62 -3.47 -19.09
C LEU A 26 -15.18 -3.85 -20.47
N GLU A 27 -16.37 -3.35 -20.82
CA GLU A 27 -17.05 -3.60 -22.10
C GLU A 27 -16.65 -2.61 -23.22
N THR A 28 -16.00 -1.49 -22.90
CA THR A 28 -15.61 -0.47 -23.90
C THR A 28 -14.30 -0.84 -24.61
N ASP A 29 -14.33 -0.86 -25.94
CA ASP A 29 -13.16 -1.13 -26.78
C ASP A 29 -11.98 -0.16 -26.53
N ALA A 30 -10.76 -0.69 -26.53
CA ALA A 30 -9.53 0.02 -26.17
C ALA A 30 -9.31 1.32 -26.99
N ARG A 31 -9.74 1.35 -28.26
CA ARG A 31 -9.57 2.50 -29.16
C ARG A 31 -10.54 3.67 -28.88
N GLN A 32 -11.69 3.42 -28.26
CA GLN A 32 -12.67 4.46 -27.91
C GLN A 32 -12.47 5.02 -26.50
N ALA A 33 -11.77 4.27 -25.63
CA ALA A 33 -11.53 4.66 -24.25
C ALA A 33 -10.50 5.80 -24.08
N ASP A 34 -9.61 6.00 -25.07
CA ASP A 34 -8.61 7.08 -25.07
C ASP A 34 -9.25 8.48 -25.08
N ALA A 35 -10.49 8.62 -25.56
CA ALA A 35 -11.23 9.89 -25.59
C ALA A 35 -11.89 10.27 -24.24
N SER A 36 -11.63 9.53 -23.14
CA SER A 36 -12.23 9.79 -21.81
C SER A 36 -11.23 10.12 -20.70
N LEU A 37 -9.95 10.28 -21.03
CA LEU A 37 -8.88 10.37 -20.05
C LEU A 37 -8.82 11.78 -19.42
N VAL A 38 -9.18 11.85 -18.14
CA VAL A 38 -8.78 12.95 -17.26
C VAL A 38 -7.25 13.02 -17.29
N GLU A 39 -6.69 14.16 -17.72
CA GLU A 39 -5.25 14.38 -17.83
C GLU A 39 -4.53 13.95 -16.52
N PRO A 40 -3.57 12.99 -16.55
CA PRO A 40 -2.91 12.44 -15.36
C PRO A 40 -2.27 13.47 -14.44
N ASP A 41 -1.88 14.61 -14.99
CA ASP A 41 -1.29 15.69 -14.21
C ASP A 41 -2.30 16.38 -13.28
N LEU A 42 -3.61 16.15 -13.47
CA LEU A 42 -4.66 16.72 -12.62
C LEU A 42 -4.65 16.13 -11.20
N HIS A 43 -4.65 17.01 -10.20
CA HIS A 43 -4.61 16.62 -8.80
C HIS A 43 -5.87 15.85 -8.40
N PRO A 44 -5.74 14.78 -7.59
CA PRO A 44 -6.87 14.12 -6.92
C PRO A 44 -7.81 15.10 -6.21
N HIS A 45 -7.29 16.09 -5.50
CA HIS A 45 -8.11 17.14 -4.87
C HIS A 45 -8.27 18.41 -5.71
N GLY A 46 -8.05 18.30 -7.02
CA GLY A 46 -8.05 19.40 -7.99
C GLY A 46 -9.36 19.52 -8.76
N ILE A 47 -9.33 20.26 -9.87
CA ILE A 47 -10.54 20.67 -10.62
C ILE A 47 -11.40 19.49 -11.09
N LYS A 48 -10.81 18.29 -11.24
CA LYS A 48 -11.51 17.06 -11.61
C LYS A 48 -12.57 16.59 -10.59
N GLU A 49 -12.57 17.08 -9.35
CA GLU A 49 -13.66 16.82 -8.40
C GLU A 49 -15.02 17.41 -8.85
N LEU A 50 -15.02 18.44 -9.71
CA LEU A 50 -16.27 19.01 -10.25
C LEU A 50 -16.99 18.07 -11.20
N VAL A 51 -16.28 17.06 -11.74
CA VAL A 51 -16.74 16.17 -12.80
C VAL A 51 -17.01 14.76 -12.30
N ALA A 52 -16.15 14.23 -11.42
CA ALA A 52 -16.23 12.85 -10.98
C ALA A 52 -15.98 12.70 -9.48
N SER A 53 -16.76 11.81 -8.85
CA SER A 53 -16.57 11.48 -7.43
C SER A 53 -15.22 10.78 -7.20
N PRO A 54 -14.61 10.91 -6.00
CA PRO A 54 -13.36 10.23 -5.68
C PRO A 54 -13.42 8.71 -5.93
N VAL A 55 -14.55 8.09 -5.55
CA VAL A 55 -14.78 6.65 -5.73
C VAL A 55 -14.75 6.26 -7.22
N SER A 56 -15.39 7.05 -8.08
CA SER A 56 -15.44 6.82 -9.53
C SER A 56 -14.06 6.96 -10.17
N ARG A 57 -13.28 7.98 -9.77
CA ARG A 57 -11.93 8.21 -10.31
C ARG A 57 -10.95 7.13 -9.87
N MET A 58 -11.02 6.70 -8.61
CA MET A 58 -10.23 5.57 -8.12
C MET A 58 -10.58 4.30 -8.88
N ALA A 59 -11.86 4.01 -9.07
CA ALA A 59 -12.31 2.86 -9.86
C ALA A 59 -11.75 2.91 -11.30
N TYR A 60 -11.87 4.07 -11.95
CA TYR A 60 -11.33 4.28 -13.29
C TYR A 60 -9.81 4.07 -13.36
N ALA A 61 -9.05 4.68 -12.45
CA ALA A 61 -7.59 4.56 -12.43
C ALA A 61 -7.13 3.11 -12.26
N VAL A 62 -7.82 2.34 -11.41
CA VAL A 62 -7.50 0.92 -11.22
C VAL A 62 -7.85 0.10 -12.46
N ILE A 63 -9.03 0.29 -13.05
CA ILE A 63 -9.44 -0.47 -14.25
C ILE A 63 -8.52 -0.16 -15.42
N ASN A 64 -8.20 1.13 -15.62
CA ASN A 64 -7.27 1.55 -16.66
C ASN A 64 -5.90 0.87 -16.47
N LEU A 65 -5.37 0.80 -15.25
CA LEU A 65 -4.15 0.06 -14.99
C LEU A 65 -4.33 -1.43 -15.28
N LEU A 66 -5.36 -2.08 -14.76
CA LEU A 66 -5.57 -3.52 -14.95
C LEU A 66 -5.69 -3.92 -16.43
N ARG A 67 -6.35 -3.09 -17.24
CA ARG A 67 -6.43 -3.28 -18.69
C ARG A 67 -5.05 -3.15 -19.35
N ASN A 68 -4.32 -2.08 -19.05
CA ASN A 68 -2.93 -1.89 -19.52
C ASN A 68 -1.97 -3.01 -19.03
N LEU A 69 -2.28 -3.69 -17.93
CA LEU A 69 -1.51 -4.83 -17.45
C LEU A 69 -1.89 -6.16 -18.14
N GLN A 70 -3.12 -6.29 -18.65
CA GLN A 70 -3.61 -7.50 -19.33
C GLN A 70 -3.31 -7.51 -20.83
N GLU A 71 -3.40 -6.36 -21.49
CA GLU A 71 -3.09 -6.22 -22.91
C GLU A 71 -1.57 -6.23 -23.11
N GLY A 72 -0.97 -7.41 -23.32
CA GLY A 72 0.47 -7.59 -23.54
C GLY A 72 1.09 -6.80 -24.72
N GLN A 73 0.26 -6.09 -25.48
CA GLN A 73 0.64 -5.20 -26.58
C GLN A 73 0.75 -3.72 -26.19
N THR A 74 0.26 -3.29 -25.02
CA THR A 74 0.41 -1.89 -24.59
C THR A 74 1.89 -1.54 -24.36
N GLN A 75 2.29 -0.35 -24.81
CA GLN A 75 3.65 0.15 -24.61
C GLN A 75 3.93 0.36 -23.11
N ALA A 76 5.16 0.13 -22.65
CA ALA A 76 5.56 0.30 -21.26
C ALA A 76 5.20 1.69 -20.69
N ARG A 77 5.23 2.72 -21.54
CA ARG A 77 4.80 4.09 -21.20
C ARG A 77 3.35 4.17 -20.73
N GLY A 78 2.42 3.47 -21.40
CA GLY A 78 1.01 3.44 -21.02
C GLY A 78 0.78 2.80 -19.64
N ARG A 79 1.47 1.69 -19.36
CA ARG A 79 1.46 1.03 -18.05
C ARG A 79 1.98 1.92 -16.93
N LEU A 80 3.12 2.57 -17.14
CA LEU A 80 3.72 3.48 -16.16
C LEU A 80 2.82 4.69 -15.88
N ARG A 81 2.25 5.28 -16.94
CA ARG A 81 1.30 6.40 -16.80
C ARG A 81 0.07 5.98 -16.00
N ALA A 82 -0.52 4.81 -16.30
CA ALA A 82 -1.65 4.28 -15.55
C ALA A 82 -1.30 3.97 -14.08
N LEU A 83 -0.08 3.47 -13.81
CA LEU A 83 0.39 3.22 -12.44
C LEU A 83 0.56 4.53 -11.66
N GLN A 84 1.13 5.58 -12.29
CA GLN A 84 1.27 6.90 -11.69
C GLN A 84 -0.09 7.50 -11.34
N THR A 85 -1.03 7.52 -12.30
CA THR A 85 -2.39 8.02 -12.08
C THR A 85 -3.05 7.32 -10.92
N LEU A 86 -2.94 5.99 -10.88
CA LEU A 86 -3.50 5.19 -9.80
C LEU A 86 -2.85 5.53 -8.46
N TYR A 87 -1.52 5.54 -8.40
CA TYR A 87 -0.79 5.76 -7.16
C TYR A 87 -1.16 7.12 -6.56
N ASP A 88 -1.21 8.16 -7.39
CA ASP A 88 -1.64 9.50 -7.01
C ASP A 88 -3.09 9.50 -6.54
N GLU A 89 -4.01 8.89 -7.30
CA GLU A 89 -5.43 8.90 -6.97
C GLU A 89 -5.71 8.20 -5.64
N VAL A 90 -5.09 7.03 -5.42
CA VAL A 90 -5.39 6.22 -4.24
C VAL A 90 -4.71 6.76 -2.99
N LEU A 91 -3.47 7.28 -3.09
CA LEU A 91 -2.77 7.83 -1.93
C LEU A 91 -3.24 9.21 -1.53
N ASN A 92 -3.68 10.05 -2.46
CA ASN A 92 -4.13 11.40 -2.11
C ASN A 92 -5.60 11.42 -1.72
N SER A 93 -6.47 10.59 -2.30
CA SER A 93 -7.92 10.62 -2.03
C SER A 93 -8.34 9.98 -0.69
N ALA A 94 -7.47 9.21 -0.04
CA ALA A 94 -7.82 8.54 1.21
C ALA A 94 -7.76 9.52 2.40
N HIS A 95 -8.92 10.00 2.86
CA HIS A 95 -9.08 10.85 4.06
C HIS A 95 -8.87 10.10 5.40
N SER A 96 -8.08 9.03 5.40
CA SER A 96 -7.93 8.09 6.52
C SER A 96 -6.64 8.33 7.32
N THR A 97 -6.69 7.99 8.61
CA THR A 97 -5.48 7.76 9.41
C THR A 97 -4.68 6.55 8.95
N LEU A 98 -5.31 5.60 8.25
CA LEU A 98 -4.73 4.40 7.63
C LEU A 98 -4.63 4.54 6.09
N ARG A 99 -4.12 5.68 5.61
CA ARG A 99 -4.12 6.05 4.20
C ARG A 99 -3.49 4.99 3.30
N ARG A 100 -2.28 4.54 3.62
CA ARG A 100 -1.54 3.55 2.80
C ARG A 100 -2.19 2.17 2.87
N ASN A 101 -2.67 1.76 4.05
CA ASN A 101 -3.37 0.49 4.17
C ASN A 101 -4.73 0.48 3.44
N THR A 102 -5.46 1.58 3.49
CA THR A 102 -6.72 1.76 2.73
C THR A 102 -6.45 1.56 1.25
N ALA A 103 -5.40 2.21 0.74
CA ALA A 103 -5.01 2.13 -0.65
C ALA A 103 -4.72 0.69 -1.12
N ARG A 104 -3.93 -0.06 -0.34
CA ARG A 104 -3.61 -1.47 -0.62
C ARG A 104 -4.85 -2.36 -0.70
N VAL A 105 -5.81 -2.14 0.19
CA VAL A 105 -7.07 -2.89 0.21
C VAL A 105 -7.92 -2.58 -1.02
N LEU A 106 -8.10 -1.29 -1.35
CA LEU A 106 -8.91 -0.87 -2.50
C LEU A 106 -8.42 -1.51 -3.80
N MET A 107 -7.10 -1.63 -3.95
CA MET A 107 -6.49 -2.34 -5.06
C MET A 107 -6.89 -3.81 -5.14
N GLN A 108 -6.90 -4.52 -4.00
CA GLN A 108 -7.30 -5.93 -3.99
C GLN A 108 -8.79 -6.12 -4.26
N ILE A 109 -9.65 -5.26 -3.67
CA ILE A 109 -11.10 -5.32 -3.92
C ILE A 109 -11.38 -5.14 -5.41
N MET A 110 -10.72 -4.19 -6.06
CA MET A 110 -10.95 -3.94 -7.47
C MET A 110 -10.39 -5.05 -8.37
N LYS A 111 -9.22 -5.61 -8.05
CA LYS A 111 -8.69 -6.82 -8.74
C LYS A 111 -9.70 -7.96 -8.71
N ASP A 112 -10.33 -8.18 -7.56
CA ASP A 112 -11.37 -9.21 -7.42
C ASP A 112 -12.67 -8.84 -8.12
N MET A 113 -13.03 -7.55 -8.19
CA MET A 113 -14.22 -7.08 -8.90
C MET A 113 -14.11 -7.30 -10.41
N VAL A 114 -12.92 -7.06 -10.97
CA VAL A 114 -12.61 -7.36 -12.38
C VAL A 114 -12.57 -8.87 -12.61
N ARG A 115 -11.99 -9.65 -11.70
CA ARG A 115 -11.99 -11.14 -11.80
C ARG A 115 -13.38 -11.76 -11.70
N ALA A 116 -14.29 -11.11 -10.96
CA ALA A 116 -15.67 -11.55 -10.79
C ALA A 116 -16.60 -11.05 -11.92
N HIS A 117 -16.06 -10.46 -12.98
CA HIS A 117 -16.85 -10.06 -14.14
C HIS A 117 -17.67 -11.24 -14.69
N GLY A 118 -18.94 -10.98 -15.00
CA GLY A 118 -19.93 -12.01 -15.32
C GLY A 118 -20.76 -12.50 -14.11
N ASN A 119 -20.28 -12.38 -12.86
CA ASN A 119 -21.07 -12.67 -11.66
C ASN A 119 -21.53 -11.36 -10.98
N ARG A 120 -22.72 -10.90 -11.35
CA ARG A 120 -23.31 -9.64 -10.86
C ARG A 120 -23.49 -9.59 -9.34
N ALA A 121 -23.89 -10.70 -8.71
CA ALA A 121 -24.14 -10.77 -7.28
C ALA A 121 -22.85 -10.68 -6.44
N ARG A 122 -21.75 -11.27 -6.94
CA ARG A 122 -20.42 -11.09 -6.34
C ARG A 122 -19.86 -9.69 -6.58
N GLN A 123 -20.02 -9.13 -7.79
CA GLN A 123 -19.50 -7.81 -8.10
C GLN A 123 -20.18 -6.69 -7.29
N ILE A 124 -21.50 -6.75 -7.07
CA ILE A 124 -22.19 -5.72 -6.27
C ILE A 124 -21.74 -5.71 -4.79
N ARG A 125 -21.45 -6.90 -4.22
CA ARG A 125 -20.86 -7.02 -2.87
C ARG A 125 -19.48 -6.35 -2.82
N LEU A 126 -18.64 -6.61 -3.83
CA LEU A 126 -17.31 -5.99 -3.94
C LEU A 126 -17.40 -4.48 -4.16
N ALA A 127 -18.38 -3.98 -4.92
CA ALA A 127 -18.61 -2.55 -5.11
C ALA A 127 -18.99 -1.86 -3.79
N HIS A 128 -19.82 -2.52 -2.98
CA HIS A 128 -20.15 -2.06 -1.63
C HIS A 128 -18.93 -2.04 -0.71
N ASP A 129 -18.14 -3.12 -0.69
CA ASP A 129 -16.90 -3.21 0.08
C ASP A 129 -15.90 -2.12 -0.33
N PHE A 130 -15.79 -1.86 -1.63
CA PHE A 130 -14.94 -0.80 -2.20
C PHE A 130 -15.36 0.56 -1.65
N ARG A 131 -16.64 0.93 -1.80
CA ARG A 131 -17.15 2.23 -1.32
C ARG A 131 -16.99 2.38 0.19
N ARG A 132 -17.29 1.34 0.97
CA ARG A 132 -17.14 1.36 2.43
C ARG A 132 -15.67 1.54 2.84
N THR A 133 -14.74 0.97 2.08
CA THR A 133 -13.30 1.09 2.31
C THR A 133 -12.76 2.47 1.93
N VAL A 134 -13.28 3.12 0.86
CA VAL A 134 -12.86 4.47 0.45
C VAL A 134 -13.08 5.50 1.57
N GLN A 135 -14.11 5.32 2.40
CA GLN A 135 -14.35 6.17 3.58
C GLN A 135 -13.20 6.12 4.60
N GLY A 136 -12.32 5.11 4.53
CA GLY A 136 -11.09 5.08 5.30
C GLY A 136 -11.28 4.79 6.78
N THR A 137 -12.42 4.25 7.20
CA THR A 137 -12.63 3.91 8.62
C THR A 137 -11.68 2.79 9.03
N PRO A 138 -10.87 2.94 10.11
CA PRO A 138 -9.85 1.95 10.46
C PRO A 138 -10.38 0.53 10.64
N ARG A 139 -11.64 0.37 11.06
CA ARG A 139 -12.29 -0.94 11.14
C ARG A 139 -12.52 -1.59 9.79
N ALA A 140 -13.16 -0.88 8.85
CA ALA A 140 -13.48 -1.44 7.55
C ALA A 140 -12.18 -1.82 6.82
N VAL A 141 -11.17 -0.95 6.90
CA VAL A 141 -9.85 -1.20 6.33
C VAL A 141 -9.22 -2.46 6.95
N ARG A 142 -9.20 -2.58 8.29
CA ARG A 142 -8.63 -3.76 8.97
C ARG A 142 -9.41 -5.04 8.69
N GLN A 143 -10.74 -4.98 8.63
CA GLN A 143 -11.57 -6.12 8.27
C GLN A 143 -11.22 -6.62 6.87
N MET A 144 -11.03 -5.70 5.92
CA MET A 144 -10.64 -6.05 4.57
C MET A 144 -9.17 -6.50 4.47
N LEU A 145 -8.25 -5.88 5.22
CA LEU A 145 -6.87 -6.38 5.35
C LEU A 145 -6.86 -7.84 5.81
N ALA A 146 -7.66 -8.17 6.83
CA ALA A 146 -7.80 -9.55 7.30
C ALA A 146 -8.41 -10.47 6.25
N ARG A 147 -9.47 -10.03 5.54
CA ARG A 147 -10.11 -10.80 4.45
C ARG A 147 -9.14 -11.11 3.30
N TYR A 148 -8.27 -10.16 2.97
CA TYR A 148 -7.24 -10.32 1.93
C TYR A 148 -5.91 -10.83 2.49
N HIS A 149 -5.84 -11.13 3.79
CA HIS A 149 -4.66 -11.60 4.50
C HIS A 149 -3.42 -10.74 4.28
N LEU A 150 -3.66 -9.44 4.16
CA LEU A 150 -2.64 -8.41 4.11
C LEU A 150 -2.33 -7.98 5.55
N PRO A 151 -1.06 -7.98 5.99
CA PRO A 151 -0.70 -7.41 7.28
C PRO A 151 -0.95 -5.90 7.30
N GLU A 152 -1.38 -5.37 8.44
CA GLU A 152 -1.43 -3.92 8.65
C GLU A 152 0.01 -3.40 8.69
N MET A 153 0.39 -2.53 7.75
CA MET A 153 1.71 -1.88 7.72
C MET A 153 1.70 -0.60 8.55
N PRO A 154 2.83 -0.15 9.12
CA PRO A 154 2.86 1.15 9.78
C PRO A 154 2.64 2.28 8.76
N GLU A 155 1.83 3.27 9.11
CA GLU A 155 1.53 4.40 8.23
C GLU A 155 2.72 5.35 8.03
N GLU A 156 3.71 5.32 8.93
CA GLU A 156 5.04 5.95 8.72
C GLU A 156 5.77 5.33 7.52
N TRP A 157 5.44 4.07 7.18
CA TRP A 157 6.03 3.28 6.08
C TRP A 157 7.54 3.07 6.23
N ASN A 158 7.94 2.78 7.46
CA ASN A 158 9.33 2.55 7.88
C ASN A 158 9.63 1.07 8.16
N GLN A 159 8.68 0.15 7.95
CA GLN A 159 8.87 -1.28 8.19
C GLN A 159 10.03 -1.86 7.38
N LEU A 160 10.67 -2.90 7.91
CA LEU A 160 11.65 -3.69 7.17
C LEU A 160 10.91 -4.84 6.48
N ALA A 161 10.54 -4.58 5.22
CA ALA A 161 9.84 -5.52 4.35
C ALA A 161 10.55 -5.60 3.00
N PHE A 162 11.02 -6.78 2.61
CA PHE A 162 11.89 -6.94 1.45
C PHE A 162 11.73 -8.32 0.80
N ASP A 163 12.22 -8.43 -0.43
CA ASP A 163 12.46 -9.70 -1.11
C ASP A 163 13.73 -9.57 -1.96
N ASP A 164 14.73 -10.38 -1.67
CA ASP A 164 16.05 -10.26 -2.30
C ASP A 164 16.22 -11.12 -3.54
N HIS A 165 15.21 -11.90 -3.93
CA HIS A 165 15.27 -12.74 -5.13
C HIS A 165 13.88 -12.99 -5.72
N VAL A 166 13.52 -12.21 -6.75
CA VAL A 166 12.26 -12.38 -7.50
C VAL A 166 12.47 -12.30 -9.00
N TYR A 167 11.52 -12.83 -9.77
CA TYR A 167 11.54 -12.80 -11.24
C TYR A 167 10.33 -12.04 -11.80
N ASP A 168 10.53 -11.39 -12.96
CA ASP A 168 9.50 -10.71 -13.74
C ASP A 168 9.15 -11.49 -15.02
N ALA A 169 8.22 -10.96 -15.82
CA ALA A 169 7.77 -11.56 -17.07
C ALA A 169 8.82 -11.62 -18.19
N ASN A 170 9.97 -10.97 -18.06
CA ASN A 170 11.03 -11.04 -19.08
C ASN A 170 12.02 -12.19 -18.80
N THR A 171 11.82 -12.91 -17.70
CA THR A 171 12.66 -14.03 -17.25
C THR A 171 11.77 -15.24 -16.95
N ARG A 172 11.69 -15.69 -15.68
CA ARG A 172 10.88 -16.84 -15.22
C ARG A 172 9.54 -16.44 -14.62
N GLY A 173 9.32 -15.15 -14.37
CA GLY A 173 8.09 -14.64 -13.76
C GLY A 173 6.95 -14.51 -14.77
N ARG A 174 5.77 -14.18 -14.26
CA ARG A 174 4.54 -14.02 -15.08
C ARG A 174 4.01 -12.60 -15.19
N LYS A 175 4.59 -11.67 -14.42
CA LYS A 175 4.09 -10.30 -14.25
C LYS A 175 5.06 -9.34 -14.90
N SER A 176 4.55 -8.41 -15.71
CA SER A 176 5.38 -7.31 -16.22
C SER A 176 6.05 -6.55 -15.08
N PRO A 177 7.17 -5.85 -15.33
CA PRO A 177 7.85 -5.06 -14.31
C PRO A 177 6.90 -4.15 -13.53
N THR A 178 6.02 -3.42 -14.23
CA THR A 178 5.01 -2.56 -13.59
C THR A 178 4.06 -3.34 -12.67
N HIS A 179 3.57 -4.50 -13.11
CA HIS A 179 2.68 -5.35 -12.31
C HIS A 179 3.40 -5.92 -11.08
N LEU A 180 4.65 -6.37 -11.23
CA LEU A 180 5.47 -6.87 -10.13
C LEU A 180 5.60 -5.81 -9.03
N ILE A 181 5.94 -4.57 -9.39
CA ILE A 181 6.09 -3.45 -8.45
C ILE A 181 4.76 -3.09 -7.79
N MET A 182 3.66 -3.04 -8.55
CA MET A 182 2.32 -2.82 -7.98
C MET A 182 1.99 -3.90 -6.92
N ASP A 183 2.23 -5.17 -7.23
CA ASP A 183 1.95 -6.27 -6.29
C ASP A 183 2.91 -6.26 -5.08
N ALA A 184 4.16 -5.86 -5.27
CA ALA A 184 5.12 -5.66 -4.18
C ALA A 184 4.64 -4.56 -3.22
N TRP A 185 4.18 -3.45 -3.77
CA TRP A 185 3.64 -2.33 -3.01
C TRP A 185 2.36 -2.71 -2.24
N ILE A 186 1.44 -3.44 -2.89
CA ILE A 186 0.22 -3.93 -2.23
C ILE A 186 0.57 -4.87 -1.05
N LYS A 187 1.63 -5.68 -1.16
CA LYS A 187 2.11 -6.50 -0.03
C LYS A 187 2.81 -5.69 1.06
N GLY A 188 3.21 -4.46 0.78
CA GLY A 188 3.89 -3.56 1.71
C GLY A 188 5.42 -3.68 1.70
N LEU A 189 5.99 -4.21 0.60
CA LEU A 189 7.44 -4.29 0.40
C LEU A 189 8.05 -2.89 0.24
N ARG A 190 9.26 -2.74 0.78
CA ARG A 190 10.08 -1.52 0.75
C ARG A 190 11.32 -1.68 -0.13
N SER A 191 11.82 -2.91 -0.25
CA SER A 191 12.95 -3.26 -1.08
C SER A 191 12.66 -4.50 -1.91
N LEU A 192 13.13 -4.54 -3.15
CA LEU A 192 12.98 -5.67 -4.06
C LEU A 192 14.26 -5.83 -4.87
N THR A 193 14.76 -7.05 -5.00
CA THR A 193 15.85 -7.37 -5.92
C THR A 193 15.33 -8.31 -7.00
N VAL A 194 15.31 -7.83 -8.25
CA VAL A 194 14.80 -8.58 -9.40
C VAL A 194 15.96 -9.24 -10.12
N ALA A 195 15.87 -10.55 -10.28
CA ALA A 195 16.87 -11.38 -10.94
C ALA A 195 16.53 -11.57 -12.41
N TYR A 196 17.51 -11.32 -13.28
CA TYR A 196 17.45 -11.61 -14.70
C TYR A 196 18.46 -12.69 -15.06
N GLU A 197 18.03 -13.77 -15.71
CA GLU A 197 18.95 -14.84 -16.10
C GLU A 197 19.80 -14.39 -17.29
N TYR A 198 21.12 -14.29 -17.10
CA TYR A 198 22.16 -13.97 -18.08
C TYR A 198 22.03 -12.66 -18.89
N TRP A 199 20.84 -12.06 -18.97
CA TRP A 199 20.55 -10.91 -19.81
C TRP A 199 19.35 -10.14 -19.25
N VAL A 200 19.50 -8.81 -19.14
CA VAL A 200 18.40 -7.89 -18.88
C VAL A 200 18.18 -6.99 -20.09
N GLN A 201 16.94 -6.90 -20.54
CA GLN A 201 16.56 -5.98 -21.60
C GLN A 201 16.52 -4.53 -21.03
N PRO A 202 17.18 -3.55 -21.66
CA PRO A 202 17.19 -2.16 -21.17
C PRO A 202 15.79 -1.56 -20.98
N GLU A 203 14.83 -1.87 -21.85
CA GLU A 203 13.45 -1.41 -21.70
C GLU A 203 12.76 -2.01 -20.46
N ALA A 204 13.04 -3.27 -20.14
CA ALA A 204 12.50 -3.94 -18.97
C ALA A 204 13.09 -3.34 -17.68
N ALA A 205 14.41 -3.12 -17.65
CA ALA A 205 15.08 -2.43 -16.55
C ALA A 205 14.53 -1.01 -16.36
N ARG A 206 14.34 -0.26 -17.45
CA ARG A 206 13.77 1.09 -17.40
C ARG A 206 12.33 1.08 -16.88
N GLU A 207 11.49 0.16 -17.36
CA GLU A 207 10.11 0.01 -16.85
C GLU A 207 10.11 -0.31 -15.35
N LEU A 208 10.97 -1.24 -14.93
CA LEU A 208 11.08 -1.65 -13.53
C LEU A 208 11.51 -0.49 -12.61
N LEU A 209 12.59 0.21 -12.98
CA LEU A 209 13.14 1.31 -12.19
C LEU A 209 12.18 2.51 -12.12
N ARG A 210 11.50 2.82 -13.22
CA ARG A 210 10.47 3.87 -13.22
C ARG A 210 9.24 3.49 -12.40
N ALA A 211 8.76 2.25 -12.49
CA ALA A 211 7.67 1.80 -11.62
C ALA A 211 8.04 1.84 -10.12
N ALA A 212 9.29 1.51 -9.80
CA ALA A 212 9.85 1.57 -8.46
C ALA A 212 9.90 3.01 -7.92
N GLU A 213 10.32 3.95 -8.75
CA GLU A 213 10.33 5.39 -8.46
C GLU A 213 8.92 5.91 -8.15
N ILE A 214 7.93 5.57 -8.98
CA ILE A 214 6.51 5.95 -8.80
C ILE A 214 6.01 5.49 -7.42
N THR A 215 6.31 4.24 -7.04
CA THR A 215 5.76 3.65 -5.81
C THR A 215 6.60 3.89 -4.56
N GLY A 216 7.84 4.36 -4.71
CA GLY A 216 8.81 4.56 -3.63
C GLY A 216 9.39 3.26 -3.06
N ILE A 217 9.45 2.20 -3.88
CA ILE A 217 10.12 0.93 -3.54
C ILE A 217 11.58 1.01 -4.00
N ALA A 218 12.51 0.64 -3.13
CA ALA A 218 13.91 0.52 -3.54
C ALA A 218 14.07 -0.76 -4.37
N VAL A 219 14.47 -0.63 -5.63
CA VAL A 219 14.69 -1.79 -6.52
C VAL A 219 16.16 -1.93 -6.87
N ARG A 220 16.62 -3.18 -6.95
CA ARG A 220 17.91 -3.55 -7.52
C ARG A 220 17.68 -4.57 -8.63
N VAL A 221 18.47 -4.44 -9.69
CA VAL A 221 18.49 -5.38 -10.82
C VAL A 221 19.80 -6.14 -10.73
N GLY A 222 19.74 -7.47 -10.88
CA GLY A 222 20.92 -8.32 -10.94
C GLY A 222 20.83 -9.35 -12.05
N LEU A 223 21.97 -9.95 -12.38
CA LEU A 223 22.08 -11.06 -13.32
C LEU A 223 22.36 -12.37 -12.59
N GLU A 224 21.56 -13.38 -12.87
CA GLU A 224 21.76 -14.73 -12.36
C GLU A 224 22.50 -15.58 -13.40
N PHE A 225 23.61 -16.16 -12.98
CA PHE A 225 24.45 -17.06 -13.76
C PHE A 225 24.42 -18.45 -13.15
N GLN A 226 24.41 -19.48 -13.98
CA GLN A 226 24.68 -20.84 -13.51
C GLN A 226 26.05 -21.29 -13.97
N VAL A 227 26.79 -21.89 -13.03
CA VAL A 227 28.13 -22.42 -13.27
C VAL A 227 28.19 -23.89 -12.85
N PRO A 228 28.93 -24.74 -13.58
CA PRO A 228 29.05 -26.16 -13.31
C PRO A 228 29.91 -26.41 -12.06
N PHE A 229 29.50 -27.38 -11.25
CA PHE A 229 30.13 -27.76 -9.99
C PHE A 229 29.79 -29.21 -9.65
N TYR A 230 30.76 -30.12 -9.74
CA TYR A 230 30.62 -31.58 -9.48
C TYR A 230 29.35 -32.21 -10.08
N GLY A 231 29.19 -32.14 -11.40
CA GLY A 231 28.08 -32.80 -12.12
C GLY A 231 26.71 -32.11 -11.99
N ARG A 232 26.64 -30.94 -11.35
CA ARG A 232 25.43 -30.10 -11.27
C ARG A 232 25.76 -28.63 -11.54
N CYS A 233 24.74 -27.81 -11.74
CA CYS A 233 24.90 -26.35 -11.84
C CYS A 233 24.54 -25.64 -10.53
N ILE A 234 25.37 -24.71 -10.09
CA ILE A 234 25.09 -23.81 -8.96
C ILE A 234 24.73 -22.41 -9.45
N SER A 235 23.99 -21.66 -8.64
CA SER A 235 23.55 -20.29 -8.98
C SER A 235 24.42 -19.24 -8.31
N LEU A 236 24.91 -18.29 -9.12
CA LEU A 236 25.61 -17.08 -8.70
C LEU A 236 24.82 -15.86 -9.17
N PHE A 237 24.35 -15.05 -8.22
CA PHE A 237 23.55 -13.87 -8.48
C PHE A 237 24.36 -12.59 -8.29
N TRP A 238 24.68 -11.93 -9.40
CA TRP A 238 25.49 -10.71 -9.46
C TRP A 238 24.62 -9.46 -9.46
N ILE A 239 24.81 -8.60 -8.47
CA ILE A 239 24.06 -7.35 -8.27
C ILE A 239 25.04 -6.17 -8.32
N PRO A 240 25.11 -5.42 -9.43
CA PRO A 240 25.98 -4.25 -9.54
C PRO A 240 25.53 -3.12 -8.60
N ARG A 241 26.50 -2.35 -8.10
CA ARG A 241 26.35 -1.24 -7.14
C ARG A 241 27.18 -0.04 -7.59
N GLY A 242 27.11 1.06 -6.82
CA GLY A 242 27.90 2.27 -7.06
C GLY A 242 27.18 3.37 -7.84
N PHE A 243 25.94 3.14 -8.29
CA PHE A 243 25.16 4.13 -9.04
C PHE A 243 24.52 5.19 -8.12
N SER A 244 24.58 6.47 -8.55
CA SER A 244 23.96 7.60 -7.85
C SER A 244 22.51 7.79 -8.27
N SER A 245 22.19 7.47 -9.53
CA SER A 245 20.86 7.54 -10.09
C SER A 245 20.44 6.26 -10.82
N ASN A 246 19.14 6.16 -11.14
CA ASN A 246 18.62 5.08 -11.98
C ASN A 246 19.12 5.18 -13.43
N GLU A 247 19.40 6.40 -13.91
CA GLU A 247 19.90 6.62 -15.27
C GLU A 247 21.35 6.14 -15.41
N ASP A 248 22.19 6.34 -14.39
CA ASP A 248 23.57 5.84 -14.38
C ASP A 248 23.62 4.31 -14.56
N PHE A 249 22.67 3.59 -13.95
CA PHE A 249 22.56 2.14 -14.13
C PHE A 249 22.11 1.77 -15.55
N LEU A 250 21.18 2.52 -16.14
CA LEU A 250 20.71 2.26 -17.51
C LEU A 250 21.81 2.57 -18.53
N GLU A 251 22.64 3.58 -18.29
CA GLU A 251 23.84 3.87 -19.07
C GLU A 251 24.86 2.73 -18.94
N PHE A 252 25.08 2.22 -17.72
CA PHE A 252 25.97 1.08 -17.48
C PHE A 252 25.58 -0.18 -18.28
N LEU A 253 24.30 -0.40 -18.57
CA LEU A 253 23.85 -1.52 -19.43
C LEU A 253 24.42 -1.46 -20.87
N HIS A 254 24.91 -0.30 -21.30
CA HIS A 254 25.52 -0.09 -22.62
C HIS A 254 27.05 -0.20 -22.59
N ASN A 255 27.66 -0.52 -21.45
CA ASN A 255 29.11 -0.74 -21.35
C ASN A 255 29.52 -1.89 -22.31
N PRO A 256 30.53 -1.69 -23.19
CA PRO A 256 30.93 -2.69 -24.19
C PRO A 256 31.21 -4.09 -23.62
N LYS A 257 31.91 -4.17 -22.48
CA LYS A 257 32.23 -5.45 -21.84
C LYS A 257 30.98 -6.15 -21.30
N LEU A 258 30.02 -5.38 -20.75
CA LEU A 258 28.76 -5.95 -20.27
C LEU A 258 27.89 -6.43 -21.43
N VAL A 259 27.86 -5.68 -22.53
CA VAL A 259 27.16 -6.05 -23.76
C VAL A 259 27.70 -7.38 -24.31
N GLU A 260 29.01 -7.58 -24.28
CA GLU A 260 29.65 -8.84 -24.69
C GLU A 260 29.21 -10.03 -23.80
N ILE A 261 29.27 -9.88 -22.47
CA ILE A 261 28.79 -10.91 -21.53
C ILE A 261 27.30 -11.20 -21.75
N MET A 262 26.48 -10.17 -21.95
CA MET A 262 25.06 -10.33 -22.26
C MET A 262 24.83 -11.02 -23.62
N GLN A 263 25.69 -10.80 -24.62
CA GLN A 263 25.62 -11.49 -25.90
C GLN A 263 25.87 -12.99 -25.74
N ARG A 264 26.93 -13.37 -25.01
CA ARG A 264 27.18 -14.77 -24.61
C ARG A 264 26.00 -15.32 -23.79
N GLY A 265 25.42 -14.51 -22.92
CA GLY A 265 24.21 -14.84 -22.17
C GLY A 265 23.00 -15.16 -23.06
N ARG A 266 22.77 -14.40 -24.13
CA ARG A 266 21.69 -14.68 -25.09
C ARG A 266 21.88 -16.04 -25.80
N GLU A 267 23.10 -16.48 -26.03
CA GLU A 267 23.37 -17.82 -26.57
C GLU A 267 22.94 -18.92 -25.59
N VAL A 268 23.20 -18.73 -24.29
CA VAL A 268 22.70 -19.62 -23.23
C VAL A 268 21.18 -19.72 -23.28
N LEU A 269 20.50 -18.58 -23.39
CA LEU A 269 19.03 -18.53 -23.42
C LEU A 269 18.46 -19.22 -24.67
N ARG A 270 19.09 -19.04 -25.85
CA ARG A 270 18.71 -19.75 -27.07
C ARG A 270 18.90 -21.26 -26.94
N TRP A 271 20.01 -21.68 -26.33
CA TRP A 271 20.29 -23.08 -26.05
C TRP A 271 19.23 -23.70 -25.13
N ARG A 272 18.87 -23.04 -24.02
CA ARG A 272 17.80 -23.49 -23.12
C ARG A 272 16.45 -23.57 -23.82
N ARG A 273 16.10 -22.55 -24.61
CA ARG A 273 14.84 -22.54 -25.38
C ARG A 273 14.73 -23.75 -26.29
N ARG A 274 15.81 -24.14 -26.99
CA ARG A 274 15.81 -25.34 -27.85
C ARG A 274 15.51 -26.61 -27.06
N ARG A 275 16.13 -26.79 -25.88
CA ARG A 275 15.89 -27.98 -25.03
C ARG A 275 14.46 -28.04 -24.49
N VAL A 276 13.89 -26.91 -24.06
CA VAL A 276 12.48 -26.88 -23.60
C VAL A 276 11.53 -27.25 -24.74
N LEU A 277 11.78 -26.78 -25.97
CA LEU A 277 10.99 -27.18 -27.14
C LEU A 277 11.17 -28.66 -27.50
N GLN A 278 12.36 -29.22 -27.28
CA GLN A 278 12.60 -30.65 -27.42
C GLN A 278 11.80 -31.47 -26.38
N SER A 279 11.75 -31.04 -25.13
CA SER A 279 10.88 -31.66 -24.11
C SER A 279 9.41 -31.64 -24.52
N LEU A 280 8.93 -30.51 -25.08
CA LEU A 280 7.56 -30.41 -25.59
C LEU A 280 7.30 -31.41 -26.73
N ALA A 281 8.23 -31.51 -27.69
CA ALA A 281 8.09 -32.45 -28.81
C ALA A 281 8.06 -33.91 -28.33
N LEU A 282 8.93 -34.27 -27.37
CA LEU A 282 8.95 -35.60 -26.77
C LEU A 282 7.67 -35.89 -25.98
N TRP A 283 7.16 -34.90 -25.25
CA TRP A 283 5.89 -35.02 -24.54
C TRP A 283 4.73 -35.28 -25.51
N ASN A 284 4.63 -34.51 -26.60
CA ASN A 284 3.60 -34.69 -27.63
C ASN A 284 3.67 -36.07 -28.31
N ALA A 285 4.87 -36.61 -28.51
CA ALA A 285 5.11 -37.88 -29.19
C ALA A 285 4.92 -39.11 -28.30
N ARG A 286 5.31 -39.05 -27.02
CA ARG A 286 5.40 -40.23 -26.13
C ARG A 286 4.43 -40.17 -24.95
N GLN A 287 4.31 -39.01 -24.31
CA GLN A 287 3.58 -38.88 -23.04
C GLN A 287 2.10 -38.52 -23.25
N ARG A 288 1.80 -37.70 -24.27
CA ARG A 288 0.43 -37.34 -24.65
C ARG A 288 -0.45 -38.56 -24.98
N PRO A 289 -0.01 -39.56 -25.79
CA PRO A 289 -0.81 -40.76 -26.04
C PRO A 289 -1.08 -41.61 -24.78
N ARG A 290 -0.13 -41.65 -23.84
CA ARG A 290 -0.31 -42.34 -22.55
C ARG A 290 -1.40 -41.67 -21.72
N LEU A 291 -1.36 -40.34 -21.65
CA LEU A 291 -2.38 -39.55 -20.96
C LEU A 291 -3.76 -39.70 -21.60
N GLU A 292 -3.85 -39.77 -22.94
CA GLU A 292 -5.10 -40.06 -23.67
C GLU A 292 -5.70 -41.41 -23.24
N ALA A 293 -4.86 -42.44 -23.14
CA ALA A 293 -5.28 -43.76 -22.68
C ALA A 293 -5.76 -43.74 -21.21
N THR A 294 -5.12 -42.97 -20.33
CA THR A 294 -5.52 -42.85 -18.92
C THR A 294 -6.83 -42.07 -18.75
N LEU A 295 -7.03 -40.99 -19.49
CA LEU A 295 -8.23 -40.13 -19.35
C LEU A 295 -9.43 -40.63 -20.16
N GLY A 296 -9.21 -41.48 -21.17
CA GLY A 296 -10.24 -41.91 -22.12
C GLY A 296 -10.76 -40.76 -23.00
N ILE A 297 -10.01 -39.67 -23.13
CA ILE A 297 -10.36 -38.47 -23.90
C ILE A 297 -9.17 -38.09 -24.77
N ALA A 298 -9.42 -37.76 -26.03
CA ALA A 298 -8.40 -37.24 -26.94
C ALA A 298 -7.78 -35.94 -26.42
N VAL A 299 -6.45 -35.89 -26.33
CA VAL A 299 -5.66 -34.76 -25.85
C VAL A 299 -4.99 -34.12 -27.07
N PRO A 300 -5.44 -32.92 -27.50
CA PRO A 300 -4.87 -32.27 -28.67
C PRO A 300 -3.39 -31.94 -28.46
N GLU A 301 -2.63 -31.90 -29.55
CA GLU A 301 -1.23 -31.50 -29.51
C GLU A 301 -1.06 -30.03 -29.07
N LEU A 302 -0.08 -29.76 -28.21
CA LEU A 302 0.32 -28.39 -27.90
C LEU A 302 1.45 -27.98 -28.85
N THR A 303 1.17 -27.06 -29.78
CA THR A 303 2.17 -26.62 -30.77
C THR A 303 3.25 -25.72 -30.14
N PRO A 304 4.48 -25.71 -30.68
CA PRO A 304 5.54 -24.80 -30.25
C PRO A 304 5.11 -23.32 -30.27
N GLU A 305 4.35 -22.90 -31.28
CA GLU A 305 3.88 -21.51 -31.43
C GLU A 305 2.87 -21.15 -30.34
N ALA A 306 1.97 -22.09 -30.00
CA ALA A 306 1.01 -21.90 -28.92
C ALA A 306 1.73 -21.78 -27.56
N PHE A 307 2.73 -22.64 -27.32
CA PHE A 307 3.56 -22.57 -26.12
C PHE A 307 4.35 -21.26 -26.02
N LEU A 308 5.03 -20.85 -27.09
CA LEU A 308 5.78 -19.59 -27.10
C LEU A 308 4.88 -18.37 -26.94
N ARG A 309 3.66 -18.40 -27.50
CA ARG A 309 2.66 -17.35 -27.28
C ARG A 309 2.18 -17.30 -25.83
N PHE A 310 2.07 -18.46 -25.17
CA PHE A 310 1.76 -18.53 -23.75
C PHE A 310 2.86 -17.91 -22.88
N VAL A 311 4.14 -18.15 -23.20
CA VAL A 311 5.30 -17.55 -22.51
C VAL A 311 5.38 -16.03 -22.76
N GLY A 312 5.02 -15.58 -23.97
CA GLY A 312 5.00 -14.16 -24.32
C GLY A 312 6.41 -13.56 -24.44
N ARG A 313 6.72 -12.53 -23.65
CA ARG A 313 8.04 -11.88 -23.62
C ARG A 313 9.07 -12.58 -22.73
N GLY A 314 8.65 -13.61 -21.99
CA GLY A 314 9.48 -14.33 -21.03
C GLY A 314 10.41 -15.36 -21.68
N GLN A 315 11.25 -15.94 -20.84
CA GLN A 315 12.18 -16.99 -21.25
C GLN A 315 11.52 -18.37 -21.03
N PRO A 316 11.40 -19.22 -22.07
CA PRO A 316 10.87 -20.56 -21.91
C PRO A 316 11.66 -21.37 -20.87
N SER A 317 10.95 -22.01 -19.94
CA SER A 317 11.52 -22.81 -18.86
C SER A 317 10.69 -24.08 -18.65
N ALA A 318 11.23 -25.05 -17.91
CA ALA A 318 10.49 -26.27 -17.52
C ALA A 318 9.16 -25.92 -16.84
N GLN A 319 9.19 -24.92 -15.95
CA GLN A 319 8.03 -24.46 -15.22
C GLN A 319 6.98 -23.83 -16.14
N HIS A 320 7.40 -23.03 -17.13
CA HIS A 320 6.49 -22.50 -18.14
C HIS A 320 5.84 -23.62 -18.97
N LEU A 321 6.61 -24.65 -19.32
CA LEU A 321 6.10 -25.80 -20.06
C LEU A 321 5.04 -26.55 -19.24
N ALA A 322 5.32 -26.83 -17.97
CA ALA A 322 4.36 -27.47 -17.08
C ALA A 322 3.07 -26.65 -16.89
N GLU A 323 3.19 -25.32 -16.69
CA GLU A 323 2.01 -24.44 -16.57
C GLU A 323 1.20 -24.41 -17.88
N ALA A 324 1.86 -24.41 -19.04
CA ALA A 324 1.21 -24.42 -20.33
C ALA A 324 0.45 -25.74 -20.56
N LEU A 325 1.09 -26.88 -20.26
CA LEU A 325 0.49 -28.21 -20.37
C LEU A 325 -0.68 -28.37 -19.40
N HIS A 326 -0.53 -28.00 -18.13
CA HIS A 326 -1.63 -28.01 -17.16
C HIS A 326 -2.82 -27.18 -17.64
N ARG A 327 -2.57 -25.97 -18.14
CA ARG A 327 -3.62 -25.11 -18.69
C ARG A 327 -4.28 -25.69 -19.94
N HIS A 328 -3.50 -26.34 -20.80
CA HIS A 328 -3.98 -27.03 -22.01
C HIS A 328 -4.85 -28.23 -21.67
N MET A 329 -4.52 -28.95 -20.59
CA MET A 329 -5.26 -30.11 -20.11
C MET A 329 -6.51 -29.76 -19.29
N LEU A 330 -6.53 -28.61 -18.60
CA LEU A 330 -7.61 -28.24 -17.66
C LEU A 330 -9.05 -28.34 -18.25
N PRO A 331 -9.33 -27.93 -19.50
CA PRO A 331 -10.65 -28.14 -20.11
C PRO A 331 -11.04 -29.62 -20.25
N LEU A 332 -10.06 -30.50 -20.49
CA LEU A 332 -10.27 -31.94 -20.60
C LEU A 332 -10.54 -32.56 -19.22
N LEU A 333 -9.75 -32.15 -18.22
CA LEU A 333 -9.97 -32.54 -16.81
C LEU A 333 -11.36 -32.15 -16.33
N ARG A 334 -11.88 -30.98 -16.75
CA ARG A 334 -13.26 -30.56 -16.47
C ARG A 334 -14.31 -31.46 -17.11
N ARG A 335 -14.11 -31.87 -18.37
CA ARG A 335 -15.04 -32.80 -19.05
C ARG A 335 -15.08 -34.14 -18.34
N ARG A 336 -13.92 -34.70 -17.98
CA ARG A 336 -13.82 -35.93 -17.19
C ARG A 336 -14.47 -35.80 -15.82
N ALA A 337 -14.23 -34.68 -15.13
CA ALA A 337 -14.83 -34.41 -13.83
C ALA A 337 -16.37 -34.42 -13.86
N VAL A 338 -16.98 -33.86 -14.92
CA VAL A 338 -18.44 -33.90 -15.10
C VAL A 338 -18.95 -35.33 -15.32
N GLN A 339 -18.22 -36.15 -16.11
CA GLN A 339 -18.58 -37.56 -16.31
C GLN A 339 -18.51 -38.35 -15.00
N LEU A 340 -17.44 -38.16 -14.22
CA LEU A 340 -17.25 -38.82 -12.92
C LEU A 340 -18.32 -38.42 -11.90
N ALA A 341 -18.69 -37.14 -11.87
CA ALA A 341 -19.75 -36.66 -10.99
C ALA A 341 -21.13 -37.24 -11.34
N ALA A 342 -21.37 -37.64 -12.59
CA ALA A 342 -22.61 -38.29 -13.00
C ALA A 342 -22.68 -39.78 -12.61
N LEU A 343 -21.54 -40.44 -12.42
CA LEU A 343 -21.46 -41.87 -12.05
C LEU A 343 -21.69 -42.09 -10.54
N ASP A 344 -21.33 -41.12 -9.70
CA ASP A 344 -21.50 -41.07 -8.24
C ASP A 344 -21.05 -42.33 -7.44
N THR A 345 -20.13 -43.13 -7.98
CA THR A 345 -19.49 -44.26 -7.25
C THR A 345 -18.33 -43.78 -6.36
N GLU A 346 -17.90 -44.60 -5.39
CA GLU A 346 -16.75 -44.26 -4.54
C GLU A 346 -15.46 -44.08 -5.37
N GLU A 347 -15.25 -44.91 -6.37
CA GLU A 347 -14.11 -44.84 -7.28
C GLU A 347 -14.15 -43.54 -8.10
N ALA A 348 -15.32 -43.16 -8.60
CA ALA A 348 -15.49 -41.93 -9.36
C ALA A 348 -15.25 -40.67 -8.49
N ARG A 349 -15.68 -40.71 -7.22
CA ARG A 349 -15.41 -39.64 -6.25
C ARG A 349 -13.91 -39.56 -5.90
N ALA A 350 -13.23 -40.69 -5.77
CA ALA A 350 -11.79 -40.74 -5.53
C ALA A 350 -10.99 -40.21 -6.73
N GLU A 351 -11.34 -40.61 -7.95
CA GLU A 351 -10.74 -40.09 -9.19
C GLU A 351 -10.99 -38.59 -9.32
N LEU A 352 -12.22 -38.12 -9.08
CA LEU A 352 -12.56 -36.69 -9.12
C LEU A 352 -11.73 -35.87 -8.12
N LYS A 353 -11.49 -36.39 -6.92
CA LYS A 353 -10.62 -35.75 -5.92
C LYS A 353 -9.16 -35.68 -6.38
N SER A 354 -8.67 -36.74 -7.04
CA SER A 354 -7.34 -36.76 -7.64
C SER A 354 -7.20 -35.74 -8.77
N LEU A 355 -8.17 -35.67 -9.68
CA LEU A 355 -8.19 -34.68 -10.77
C LEU A 355 -8.31 -33.25 -10.25
N ASP A 356 -9.01 -33.04 -9.14
CA ASP A 356 -9.05 -31.72 -8.50
C ASP A 356 -7.69 -31.36 -7.88
N ALA A 357 -6.97 -32.32 -7.31
CA ALA A 357 -5.63 -32.10 -6.75
C ALA A 357 -4.53 -31.94 -7.82
N PHE A 358 -4.73 -32.47 -9.04
CA PHE A 358 -3.75 -32.44 -10.13
C PHE A 358 -3.29 -31.03 -10.49
N GLY A 359 -2.03 -30.72 -10.20
CA GLY A 359 -1.42 -29.40 -10.32
C GLY A 359 -0.29 -29.33 -11.35
N VAL A 360 0.42 -28.20 -11.30
CA VAL A 360 1.59 -27.93 -12.17
C VAL A 360 2.80 -28.75 -11.72
N GLU A 361 2.97 -28.95 -10.42
CA GLU A 361 4.08 -29.74 -9.88
C GLU A 361 3.95 -31.21 -10.27
N ASP A 362 2.73 -31.76 -10.30
CA ASP A 362 2.49 -33.12 -10.81
C ASP A 362 2.91 -33.27 -12.28
N VAL A 363 2.71 -32.23 -13.11
CA VAL A 363 3.19 -32.22 -14.50
C VAL A 363 4.72 -32.26 -14.55
N LEU A 364 5.40 -31.50 -13.69
CA LEU A 364 6.87 -31.50 -13.63
C LEU A 364 7.41 -32.85 -13.17
N GLU A 365 6.88 -33.39 -12.08
CA GLU A 365 7.39 -34.59 -11.43
C GLU A 365 7.02 -35.88 -12.15
N GLN A 366 5.79 -35.99 -12.67
CA GLN A 366 5.29 -37.24 -13.24
C GLN A 366 5.44 -37.32 -14.77
N TRP A 367 5.40 -36.18 -15.48
CA TRP A 367 5.30 -36.17 -16.94
C TRP A 367 6.49 -35.55 -17.67
N LEU A 368 7.26 -34.69 -16.99
CA LEU A 368 8.44 -34.01 -17.55
C LEU A 368 9.75 -34.41 -16.86
N SER A 369 9.69 -35.24 -15.81
CA SER A 369 10.86 -35.64 -15.03
C SER A 369 11.79 -36.55 -15.83
N PRO A 370 13.07 -36.16 -16.02
CA PRO A 370 14.08 -37.04 -16.63
C PRO A 370 14.34 -38.32 -15.82
N ALA A 371 14.06 -38.32 -14.51
CA ALA A 371 14.25 -39.50 -13.67
C ALA A 371 13.24 -40.61 -13.95
N LEU A 372 11.99 -40.24 -14.29
CA LEU A 372 10.94 -41.19 -14.68
C LEU A 372 10.93 -41.47 -16.19
N HIS A 373 11.35 -40.49 -16.99
CA HIS A 373 11.36 -40.55 -18.44
C HIS A 373 12.77 -40.20 -18.95
N PRO A 374 13.70 -41.17 -18.98
CA PRO A 374 15.11 -40.94 -19.36
C PRO A 374 15.31 -40.33 -20.75
N GLU A 375 14.31 -40.44 -21.63
CA GLU A 375 14.32 -39.81 -22.95
C GLU A 375 14.17 -38.28 -22.88
N MET A 376 13.65 -37.73 -21.78
CA MET A 376 13.49 -36.29 -21.60
C MET A 376 14.84 -35.63 -21.30
N PRO A 377 15.16 -34.49 -21.95
CA PRO A 377 16.41 -33.80 -21.66
C PRO A 377 16.36 -33.21 -20.26
N ASP A 378 17.41 -33.44 -19.45
CA ASP A 378 17.58 -32.71 -18.20
C ASP A 378 17.84 -31.23 -18.51
N LEU A 379 16.91 -30.37 -18.08
CA LEU A 379 16.96 -28.93 -18.32
C LEU A 379 17.81 -28.18 -17.29
N ALA A 380 18.12 -28.82 -16.16
CA ALA A 380 18.91 -28.26 -15.07
C ALA A 380 20.39 -28.66 -15.16
N ASN A 381 20.68 -29.92 -15.51
CA ASN A 381 22.05 -30.45 -15.60
C ASN A 381 22.24 -31.20 -16.93
N PRO A 382 22.96 -30.62 -17.92
CA PRO A 382 23.25 -31.35 -19.15
C PRO A 382 24.26 -32.47 -18.91
N ALA A 383 24.09 -33.60 -19.61
CA ALA A 383 24.90 -34.81 -19.45
C ALA A 383 26.37 -34.67 -19.88
N ASN A 384 26.72 -33.68 -20.71
CA ASN A 384 28.09 -33.45 -21.18
C ASN A 384 28.49 -31.98 -21.08
N ALA A 385 29.66 -31.72 -20.50
CA ALA A 385 30.20 -30.37 -20.34
C ALA A 385 30.59 -29.72 -21.68
N ALA A 386 30.88 -30.52 -22.71
CA ALA A 386 31.17 -30.01 -24.06
C ALA A 386 29.96 -29.34 -24.73
N ASP A 387 28.74 -29.77 -24.38
CA ASP A 387 27.49 -29.25 -24.95
C ASP A 387 27.04 -27.92 -24.30
N LEU A 388 27.73 -27.49 -23.25
CA LEU A 388 27.43 -26.25 -22.55
C LEU A 388 27.87 -25.02 -23.36
N PRO A 389 27.01 -24.00 -23.47
CA PRO A 389 27.41 -22.70 -24.03
C PRO A 389 28.62 -22.11 -23.30
N GLY A 390 29.45 -21.32 -24.00
CA GLY A 390 30.75 -20.86 -23.47
C GLY A 390 30.68 -20.12 -22.14
N LEU A 391 29.60 -19.37 -21.85
CA LEU A 391 29.42 -18.69 -20.56
C LEU A 391 29.11 -19.65 -19.40
N MET A 392 28.39 -20.74 -19.67
CA MET A 392 28.12 -21.78 -18.67
C MET A 392 29.30 -22.75 -18.50
N ARG A 393 30.35 -22.67 -19.32
CA ARG A 393 31.57 -23.48 -19.13
C ARG A 393 32.58 -22.85 -18.18
N LEU A 394 32.39 -21.57 -17.83
CA LEU A 394 33.28 -20.87 -16.92
C LEU A 394 33.23 -21.47 -15.52
N SER A 395 34.41 -21.62 -14.94
CA SER A 395 34.56 -21.86 -13.50
C SER A 395 34.13 -20.63 -12.69
N VAL A 396 33.92 -20.83 -11.38
CA VAL A 396 33.63 -19.75 -10.43
C VAL A 396 34.73 -18.68 -10.45
N GLN A 397 35.99 -19.10 -10.55
CA GLN A 397 37.14 -18.19 -10.55
C GLN A 397 37.21 -17.35 -11.83
N GLU A 398 36.94 -17.95 -13.00
CA GLU A 398 36.90 -17.22 -14.27
C GLU A 398 35.74 -16.23 -14.30
N LEU A 399 34.54 -16.67 -13.92
CA LEU A 399 33.37 -15.79 -13.88
C LEU A 399 33.57 -14.63 -12.90
N THR A 400 34.10 -14.88 -11.71
CA THR A 400 34.33 -13.82 -10.72
C THR A 400 35.36 -12.80 -11.19
N ARG A 401 36.42 -13.24 -11.90
CA ARG A 401 37.40 -12.35 -12.54
C ARG A 401 36.73 -11.45 -13.59
N ASP A 402 35.98 -12.03 -14.52
CA ASP A 402 35.25 -11.29 -15.56
C ASP A 402 34.29 -10.25 -14.96
N LEU A 403 33.59 -10.61 -13.87
CA LEU A 403 32.65 -9.72 -13.19
C LEU A 403 33.35 -8.60 -12.39
N ALA A 404 34.51 -8.88 -11.79
CA ALA A 404 35.29 -7.88 -11.05
C ALA A 404 35.84 -6.79 -11.99
N ASP A 405 36.24 -7.18 -13.20
CA ASP A 405 36.73 -6.26 -14.24
C ASP A 405 35.63 -5.34 -14.81
N LEU A 406 34.36 -5.70 -14.67
CA LEU A 406 33.22 -4.90 -15.14
C LEU A 406 32.88 -3.75 -14.21
N ASN A 407 32.75 -4.03 -12.92
CA ASN A 407 32.37 -3.05 -11.92
C ASN A 407 32.96 -3.49 -10.58
N PRO A 408 33.91 -2.75 -9.99
CA PRO A 408 34.49 -3.12 -8.69
C PRO A 408 33.47 -3.05 -7.55
N GLY A 409 32.40 -2.27 -7.69
CA GLY A 409 31.30 -2.19 -6.73
C GLY A 409 30.16 -3.13 -7.07
N TYR A 410 30.17 -4.37 -6.55
CA TYR A 410 29.06 -5.32 -6.73
C TYR A 410 28.81 -6.16 -5.49
N ARG A 411 27.67 -6.87 -5.49
CA ARG A 411 27.39 -7.97 -4.57
C ARG A 411 27.22 -9.23 -5.39
N LEU A 412 28.06 -10.22 -5.15
CA LEU A 412 27.86 -11.57 -5.64
C LEU A 412 27.23 -12.42 -4.52
N VAL A 413 26.07 -12.99 -4.83
CA VAL A 413 25.28 -13.82 -3.92
C VAL A 413 25.36 -15.28 -4.39
N LEU A 414 25.80 -16.18 -3.52
CA LEU A 414 25.75 -17.62 -3.78
C LEU A 414 24.39 -18.19 -3.38
N GLY A 415 23.70 -18.85 -4.31
CA GLY A 415 22.48 -19.61 -4.01
C GLY A 415 22.81 -20.89 -3.24
N THR A 416 22.17 -21.11 -2.09
CA THR A 416 22.49 -22.24 -1.19
C THR A 416 21.59 -23.46 -1.36
N GLN A 417 20.70 -23.46 -2.37
CA GLN A 417 19.80 -24.58 -2.65
C GLN A 417 20.59 -25.83 -3.03
N ASP A 418 20.26 -26.96 -2.38
CA ASP A 418 20.95 -28.26 -2.48
C ASP A 418 22.44 -28.26 -2.13
N LEU A 419 22.99 -27.15 -1.63
CA LEU A 419 24.39 -27.09 -1.22
C LEU A 419 24.56 -27.63 0.19
N LYS A 420 25.61 -28.43 0.37
CA LYS A 420 26.16 -28.80 1.68
C LYS A 420 27.11 -27.71 2.16
N VAL A 421 27.46 -27.75 3.44
CA VAL A 421 28.40 -26.79 4.03
C VAL A 421 29.80 -26.93 3.41
N GLU A 422 30.20 -28.13 3.00
CA GLU A 422 31.42 -28.41 2.24
C GLU A 422 31.42 -27.64 0.91
N ASP A 423 30.32 -27.74 0.15
CA ASP A 423 30.18 -27.05 -1.13
C ASP A 423 30.35 -25.54 -0.96
N VAL A 424 29.70 -24.97 0.05
CA VAL A 424 29.80 -23.53 0.33
C VAL A 424 31.24 -23.14 0.71
N ALA A 425 31.90 -23.89 1.60
CA ALA A 425 33.26 -23.59 2.02
C ALA A 425 34.25 -23.61 0.84
N GLU A 426 34.11 -24.60 -0.04
CA GLU A 426 34.93 -24.75 -1.24
C GLU A 426 34.70 -23.59 -2.23
N LEU A 427 33.45 -23.21 -2.47
CA LEU A 427 33.11 -22.10 -3.37
C LEU A 427 33.59 -20.74 -2.84
N LEU A 428 33.52 -20.53 -1.52
CA LEU A 428 34.06 -19.33 -0.88
C LEU A 428 35.58 -19.26 -1.06
N TRP A 429 36.28 -20.40 -0.91
CA TRP A 429 37.71 -20.52 -1.18
C TRP A 429 38.06 -20.23 -2.63
N ASP A 430 37.41 -20.90 -3.59
CA ASP A 430 37.68 -20.76 -5.02
C ASP A 430 37.39 -19.34 -5.53
N SER A 431 36.43 -18.65 -4.92
CA SER A 431 36.09 -17.27 -5.26
C SER A 431 37.08 -16.21 -4.72
N GLN A 432 38.02 -16.60 -3.84
CA GLN A 432 39.02 -15.71 -3.25
C GLN A 432 38.43 -14.43 -2.63
N GLY A 433 37.26 -14.55 -1.99
CA GLY A 433 36.55 -13.42 -1.37
C GLY A 433 35.61 -12.64 -2.28
N CYS A 434 35.47 -13.00 -3.57
CA CYS A 434 34.55 -12.34 -4.49
C CYS A 434 33.08 -12.62 -4.16
N ILE A 435 32.76 -13.80 -3.61
CA ILE A 435 31.42 -14.08 -3.08
C ILE A 435 31.24 -13.28 -1.79
N SER A 436 30.38 -12.26 -1.87
CA SER A 436 30.15 -11.30 -0.79
C SER A 436 28.93 -11.64 0.08
N HIS A 437 28.00 -12.44 -0.44
CA HIS A 437 26.74 -12.74 0.22
C HIS A 437 26.32 -14.20 -0.02
N LEU A 438 25.55 -14.75 0.90
CA LEU A 438 24.86 -16.04 0.76
C LEU A 438 23.35 -15.80 0.71
N GLU A 439 22.65 -16.44 -0.23
CA GLU A 439 21.20 -16.58 -0.14
C GLU A 439 20.89 -17.64 0.91
N ILE A 440 20.95 -17.23 2.18
CA ILE A 440 20.86 -18.16 3.31
C ILE A 440 19.50 -18.85 3.33
N PHE A 441 18.42 -18.17 2.93
CA PHE A 441 17.08 -18.74 2.95
C PHE A 441 16.32 -18.38 1.67
N ASN A 442 15.75 -19.41 1.03
CA ASN A 442 14.88 -19.23 -0.11
C ASN A 442 13.56 -19.98 0.14
N MET A 443 12.43 -19.29 0.05
CA MET A 443 11.12 -19.88 0.36
C MET A 443 10.77 -21.05 -0.56
N LYS A 444 11.13 -20.98 -1.85
CA LYS A 444 10.91 -22.09 -2.79
C LYS A 444 11.69 -23.33 -2.36
N GLY A 445 12.99 -23.17 -2.16
CA GLY A 445 13.86 -24.26 -1.74
C GLY A 445 13.47 -24.83 -0.36
N TRP A 446 13.04 -24.00 0.58
CA TRP A 446 12.58 -24.46 1.89
C TRP A 446 11.33 -25.33 1.81
N MET A 447 10.32 -24.90 1.04
CA MET A 447 9.07 -25.65 0.88
C MET A 447 9.26 -26.97 0.09
N GLU A 448 10.25 -27.02 -0.81
CA GLU A 448 10.63 -28.21 -1.57
C GLU A 448 11.60 -29.13 -0.81
N GLY A 449 12.02 -28.78 0.42
CA GLY A 449 12.99 -29.57 1.20
C GLY A 449 14.45 -29.47 0.72
N ARG A 450 14.75 -28.56 -0.21
CA ARG A 450 16.06 -28.35 -0.85
C ARG A 450 17.03 -27.47 -0.06
N GLN A 451 16.74 -27.21 1.22
CA GLN A 451 17.60 -26.42 2.14
C GLN A 451 17.89 -27.17 3.45
N ALA A 452 18.19 -28.46 3.37
CA ALA A 452 18.43 -29.31 4.54
C ALA A 452 19.62 -28.87 5.42
N HIS A 453 20.69 -28.32 4.83
CA HIS A 453 21.93 -27.95 5.53
C HIS A 453 21.98 -26.49 6.01
N LEU A 454 20.83 -25.82 6.11
CA LEU A 454 20.70 -24.41 6.48
C LEU A 454 21.46 -24.04 7.77
N LYS A 455 21.39 -24.89 8.79
CA LYS A 455 22.04 -24.65 10.10
C LYS A 455 23.56 -24.68 10.00
N GLU A 456 24.13 -25.68 9.31
CA GLU A 456 25.58 -25.83 9.13
C GLU A 456 26.17 -24.67 8.31
N ILE A 457 25.47 -24.26 7.25
CA ILE A 457 25.88 -23.12 6.41
C ILE A 457 25.86 -21.80 7.23
N SER A 458 24.81 -21.59 8.04
CA SER A 458 24.73 -20.40 8.89
C SER A 458 25.83 -20.38 9.96
N GLU A 459 26.23 -21.54 10.49
CA GLU A 459 27.31 -21.64 11.45
C GLU A 459 28.66 -21.27 10.83
N LEU A 460 28.96 -21.77 9.63
CA LEU A 460 30.16 -21.40 8.88
C LEU A 460 30.20 -19.88 8.63
N GLN A 461 29.10 -19.31 8.16
CA GLN A 461 28.98 -17.87 7.91
C GLN A 461 29.23 -17.05 9.19
N GLN A 462 28.64 -17.45 10.31
CA GLN A 462 28.84 -16.77 11.60
C GLN A 462 30.28 -16.86 12.08
N ALA A 463 30.92 -18.03 11.94
CA ALA A 463 32.32 -18.21 12.33
C ALA A 463 33.26 -17.31 11.50
N LEU A 464 33.01 -17.17 10.19
CA LEU A 464 33.75 -16.27 9.32
C LEU A 464 33.50 -14.80 9.67
N ASN A 465 32.24 -14.38 9.80
CA ASN A 465 31.85 -12.99 10.07
C ASN A 465 32.33 -12.49 11.44
N ALA A 466 32.30 -13.34 12.46
CA ALA A 466 32.81 -13.01 13.79
C ALA A 466 34.35 -13.05 13.87
N GLY A 467 35.04 -13.46 12.79
CA GLY A 467 36.49 -13.57 12.77
C GLY A 467 37.04 -14.68 13.67
N LEU A 468 36.28 -15.75 13.93
CA LEU A 468 36.67 -16.84 14.84
C LEU A 468 37.57 -17.87 14.16
N GLY A 469 38.85 -17.54 13.94
CA GLY A 469 39.82 -18.39 13.26
C GLY A 469 39.87 -19.86 13.76
N PRO A 470 39.95 -20.13 15.07
CA PRO A 470 39.93 -21.50 15.59
C PRO A 470 38.66 -22.28 15.24
N ARG A 471 37.49 -21.61 15.26
CA ARG A 471 36.21 -22.24 14.91
C ARG A 471 36.13 -22.56 13.43
N VAL A 472 36.59 -21.64 12.56
CA VAL A 472 36.69 -21.89 11.11
C VAL A 472 37.60 -23.09 10.85
N LYS A 473 38.79 -23.14 11.48
CA LYS A 473 39.71 -24.28 11.35
C LYS A 473 39.07 -25.61 11.79
N GLU A 474 38.32 -25.59 12.89
CA GLU A 474 37.59 -26.77 13.37
C GLU A 474 36.53 -27.24 12.38
N LEU A 475 35.72 -26.33 11.83
CA LEU A 475 34.70 -26.65 10.83
C LEU A 475 35.32 -27.23 9.56
N ILE A 476 36.36 -26.60 9.01
CA ILE A 476 37.08 -27.10 7.83
C ILE A 476 37.71 -28.48 8.11
N ARG A 477 38.28 -28.70 9.31
CA ARG A 477 38.83 -30.02 9.69
C ARG A 477 37.74 -31.09 9.73
N ARG A 478 36.55 -30.78 10.25
CA ARG A 478 35.41 -31.71 10.24
C ARG A 478 34.97 -32.03 8.81
N MET A 479 34.91 -31.03 7.93
CA MET A 479 34.62 -31.21 6.50
C MET A 479 35.65 -32.11 5.82
N ALA A 480 36.95 -31.87 6.04
CA ALA A 480 38.04 -32.70 5.51
C ALA A 480 37.86 -34.18 5.90
N ARG A 481 37.63 -34.46 7.20
CA ARG A 481 37.39 -35.83 7.69
C ARG A 481 36.16 -36.49 7.10
N ARG A 482 35.09 -35.71 6.86
CA ARG A 482 33.87 -36.22 6.20
C ARG A 482 34.17 -36.59 4.74
N MET A 483 34.99 -35.80 4.05
CA MET A 483 35.36 -36.03 2.65
C MET A 483 36.39 -37.16 2.48
N ASP A 484 37.27 -37.41 3.45
CA ASP A 484 38.24 -38.52 3.39
C ASP A 484 37.55 -39.88 3.13
N ASN A 485 36.30 -40.04 3.60
CA ASN A 485 35.51 -41.27 3.41
C ASN A 485 34.66 -41.29 2.14
N VAL A 486 34.57 -40.18 1.39
CA VAL A 486 33.63 -40.01 0.27
C VAL A 486 34.37 -39.77 -1.04
N ASP A 487 35.33 -38.85 -1.06
CA ASP A 487 36.06 -38.42 -2.23
C ASP A 487 37.46 -37.94 -1.83
N GLU A 488 38.47 -38.76 -2.15
CA GLU A 488 39.87 -38.50 -1.77
C GLU A 488 40.44 -37.22 -2.42
N VAL A 489 40.03 -36.91 -3.65
CA VAL A 489 40.49 -35.72 -4.38
C VAL A 489 39.94 -34.47 -3.70
N ARG A 490 38.65 -34.49 -3.38
CA ARG A 490 38.01 -33.39 -2.66
C ARG A 490 38.54 -33.25 -1.23
N ALA A 491 38.84 -34.35 -0.58
CA ALA A 491 39.48 -34.35 0.74
C ALA A 491 40.88 -33.72 0.71
N ALA A 492 41.67 -33.97 -0.32
CA ALA A 492 42.97 -33.31 -0.53
C ALA A 492 42.81 -31.79 -0.65
N LYS A 493 41.79 -31.31 -1.39
CA LYS A 493 41.46 -29.88 -1.46
C LYS A 493 41.09 -29.30 -0.09
N PHE A 494 40.29 -29.99 0.71
CA PHE A 494 40.00 -29.54 2.09
C PHE A 494 41.22 -29.56 3.00
N ARG A 495 42.18 -30.48 2.81
CA ARG A 495 43.48 -30.46 3.50
C ARG A 495 44.30 -29.23 3.12
N GLU A 496 44.29 -28.83 1.85
CA GLU A 496 44.91 -27.59 1.38
C GLU A 496 44.24 -26.35 1.99
N ILE A 497 42.90 -26.28 1.99
CA ILE A 497 42.15 -25.21 2.64
C ILE A 497 42.48 -25.17 4.14
N LEU A 498 42.60 -26.34 4.80
CA LEU A 498 42.94 -26.44 6.21
C LEU A 498 44.33 -25.89 6.53
N GLN A 499 45.31 -26.09 5.65
CA GLN A 499 46.65 -25.51 5.77
C GLN A 499 46.63 -23.99 5.54
N ASN A 500 45.72 -23.51 4.69
CA ASN A 500 45.60 -22.10 4.31
C ASN A 500 44.39 -21.38 4.92
N VAL A 501 43.82 -21.86 6.03
CA VAL A 501 42.67 -21.22 6.72
C VAL A 501 42.87 -19.72 6.96
N PRO A 502 44.08 -19.22 7.33
CA PRO A 502 44.29 -17.78 7.50
C PRO A 502 43.93 -16.95 6.26
N LYS A 503 44.12 -17.47 5.03
CA LYS A 503 43.75 -16.77 3.79
C LYS A 503 42.24 -16.68 3.65
N LEU A 504 41.53 -17.80 3.79
CA LEU A 504 40.05 -17.84 3.75
C LEU A 504 39.44 -16.91 4.80
N TRP A 505 40.00 -16.94 6.00
CA TRP A 505 39.57 -16.12 7.13
C TRP A 505 39.82 -14.62 6.87
N ALA A 506 40.98 -14.26 6.33
CA ALA A 506 41.34 -12.87 6.05
C ALA A 506 40.38 -12.20 5.05
N HIS A 507 39.89 -12.95 4.05
CA HIS A 507 38.94 -12.41 3.06
C HIS A 507 37.64 -11.89 3.68
N TYR A 508 37.18 -12.49 4.77
CA TYR A 508 35.86 -12.22 5.36
C TYR A 508 35.88 -11.53 6.72
N ARG A 509 37.06 -11.36 7.33
CA ARG A 509 37.22 -10.66 8.60
C ARG A 509 36.78 -9.19 8.51
N ASP A 510 37.27 -8.46 7.51
CA ASP A 510 37.01 -7.03 7.35
C ASP A 510 35.82 -6.76 6.42
N ARG A 511 35.40 -7.78 5.67
CA ARG A 511 34.25 -7.77 4.75
C ARG A 511 33.36 -8.97 5.04
N PRO A 512 32.55 -8.90 6.11
CA PRO A 512 31.68 -10.02 6.51
C PRO A 512 30.71 -10.42 5.39
N LEU A 513 30.44 -11.73 5.30
CA LEU A 513 29.47 -12.32 4.38
C LEU A 513 28.06 -11.86 4.75
N GLY A 514 27.41 -11.13 3.84
CA GLY A 514 26.01 -10.74 4.01
C GLY A 514 25.04 -11.90 3.74
N SER A 515 23.86 -11.85 4.33
CA SER A 515 22.77 -12.80 4.08
C SER A 515 21.67 -12.16 3.25
N ARG A 516 21.05 -12.96 2.38
CA ARG A 516 19.90 -12.58 1.56
C ARG A 516 18.77 -13.58 1.71
N LEU A 517 17.54 -13.08 1.63
CA LEU A 517 16.34 -13.92 1.69
C LEU A 517 15.48 -13.70 0.46
N GLY A 518 15.28 -14.77 -0.31
CA GLY A 518 14.52 -14.77 -1.55
C GLY A 518 13.23 -15.58 -1.45
N THR A 519 12.23 -15.24 -2.26
CA THR A 519 11.08 -16.14 -2.44
C THR A 519 11.11 -16.90 -3.76
N SER A 520 11.80 -16.39 -4.79
CA SER A 520 11.79 -16.94 -6.15
C SER A 520 10.36 -17.22 -6.66
N SER A 521 9.37 -16.42 -6.24
CA SER A 521 7.94 -16.69 -6.46
C SER A 521 7.55 -16.47 -7.94
N ALA A 522 7.76 -17.48 -8.78
CA ALA A 522 7.39 -17.47 -10.20
C ALA A 522 6.03 -18.13 -10.48
N SER A 523 5.73 -19.27 -9.83
CA SER A 523 4.59 -20.13 -10.19
C SER A 523 3.23 -19.68 -9.65
N ARG A 524 2.15 -20.11 -10.31
CA ARG A 524 0.77 -19.96 -9.80
C ARG A 524 0.43 -20.97 -8.69
N ALA A 525 1.13 -22.10 -8.68
CA ALA A 525 0.91 -23.22 -7.76
C ALA A 525 1.60 -23.04 -6.40
N ALA A 526 2.55 -22.10 -6.28
CA ALA A 526 3.27 -21.87 -5.03
C ALA A 526 2.31 -21.54 -3.86
N TYR A 527 2.33 -22.39 -2.84
CA TYR A 527 1.59 -22.23 -1.57
C TYR A 527 2.01 -20.96 -0.81
N TYR A 528 3.16 -20.39 -1.16
CA TYR A 528 3.74 -19.18 -0.59
C TYR A 528 3.71 -18.04 -1.61
N GLY A 529 3.59 -16.81 -1.13
CA GLY A 529 3.70 -15.62 -1.99
C GLY A 529 4.99 -14.83 -1.74
N MET A 530 5.24 -13.86 -2.62
CA MET A 530 6.38 -12.94 -2.55
C MET A 530 6.49 -12.16 -1.23
N GLY A 531 7.71 -11.97 -0.74
CA GLY A 531 8.07 -10.99 0.27
C GLY A 531 8.21 -11.49 1.71
N PHE A 532 9.11 -10.86 2.44
CA PHE A 532 9.34 -11.05 3.88
C PHE A 532 9.18 -9.74 4.64
N ALA A 533 8.88 -9.82 5.94
CA ALA A 533 8.96 -8.70 6.86
C ALA A 533 9.43 -9.13 8.26
N LEU A 534 10.13 -8.23 8.95
CA LEU A 534 10.55 -8.45 10.34
C LEU A 534 9.41 -8.07 11.29
N LYS A 535 9.03 -9.02 12.17
CA LYS A 535 7.87 -8.93 13.08
C LYS A 535 7.91 -7.67 13.95
N GLU A 536 9.09 -7.28 14.43
CA GLU A 536 9.34 -6.15 15.34
C GLU A 536 9.02 -4.80 14.68
N THR A 537 9.14 -4.72 13.36
CA THR A 537 8.90 -3.47 12.60
C THR A 537 7.43 -3.28 12.22
N LEU A 538 6.60 -4.28 12.48
CA LEU A 538 5.17 -4.27 12.19
C LEU A 538 4.34 -3.90 13.43
N PRO A 539 3.12 -3.35 13.24
CA PRO A 539 2.18 -3.17 14.33
C PRO A 539 1.93 -4.49 15.07
N ARG A 540 2.04 -4.48 16.42
CA ARG A 540 1.81 -5.66 17.28
C ARG A 540 0.50 -6.40 16.98
N ARG A 541 -0.55 -5.67 16.61
CA ARG A 541 -1.85 -6.23 16.21
C ARG A 541 -1.75 -7.08 14.96
N SER A 542 -0.98 -6.63 13.96
CA SER A 542 -0.76 -7.38 12.72
C SER A 542 0.00 -8.68 12.99
N VAL A 543 1.02 -8.63 13.85
CA VAL A 543 1.80 -9.82 14.23
C VAL A 543 0.91 -10.83 14.94
N ARG A 544 0.09 -10.40 15.91
CA ARG A 544 -0.86 -11.27 16.61
C ARG A 544 -1.92 -11.87 15.70
N ALA A 545 -2.45 -11.07 14.76
CA ALA A 545 -3.43 -11.56 13.79
C ALA A 545 -2.82 -12.66 12.91
N ARG A 546 -1.54 -12.53 12.54
CA ARG A 546 -0.86 -13.48 11.66
C ARG A 546 -0.37 -14.72 12.38
N ALA A 547 0.04 -14.60 13.65
CA ALA A 547 0.35 -15.75 14.50
C ALA A 547 -0.86 -16.69 14.73
N ARG A 548 -2.09 -16.21 14.51
CA ARG A 548 -3.31 -17.04 14.56
C ARG A 548 -3.63 -17.72 13.23
N ASP A 549 -2.90 -17.41 12.16
CA ASP A 549 -3.14 -18.00 10.85
C ASP A 549 -2.44 -19.36 10.76
N ARG A 550 -3.23 -20.44 10.63
CA ARG A 550 -2.76 -21.83 10.72
C ARG A 550 -1.81 -22.23 9.56
N PHE A 551 -1.77 -21.46 8.49
CA PHE A 551 -1.07 -21.79 7.24
C PHE A 551 0.19 -20.96 6.99
N GLN A 552 0.71 -20.28 8.01
CA GLN A 552 1.94 -19.52 7.86
C GLN A 552 3.15 -20.46 7.95
N PRO A 553 4.05 -20.50 6.94
CA PRO A 553 5.24 -21.33 7.01
C PRO A 553 6.17 -20.80 8.10
N ASP A 554 6.71 -21.70 8.92
CA ASP A 554 7.72 -21.38 9.91
C ASP A 554 9.05 -21.08 9.20
N ILE A 555 9.54 -19.86 9.38
CA ILE A 555 10.83 -19.41 8.84
C ILE A 555 11.83 -19.40 10.00
N PRO A 556 12.83 -20.30 10.03
CA PRO A 556 13.76 -20.43 11.15
C PRO A 556 14.91 -19.40 11.07
N ILE A 557 14.61 -18.15 10.72
CA ILE A 557 15.60 -17.08 10.55
C ILE A 557 15.32 -15.91 11.50
N CYS A 558 16.36 -15.47 12.20
CA CYS A 558 16.39 -14.29 13.04
C CYS A 558 17.32 -13.23 12.46
N SER A 559 16.87 -11.98 12.47
CA SER A 559 17.67 -10.79 12.16
C SER A 559 17.66 -9.83 13.34
N PRO A 560 18.81 -9.26 13.76
CA PRO A 560 18.79 -8.14 14.69
C PRO A 560 18.08 -6.94 14.05
N VAL A 561 17.38 -6.17 14.88
CA VAL A 561 16.65 -4.96 14.46
C VAL A 561 17.03 -3.83 15.40
N GLU A 562 17.49 -2.72 14.84
CA GLU A 562 17.81 -1.51 15.60
C GLU A 562 16.73 -0.45 15.40
N GLU A 563 16.20 0.08 16.51
CA GLU A 563 15.30 1.24 16.51
C GLU A 563 16.11 2.54 16.60
N CYS A 564 16.15 3.32 15.52
CA CYS A 564 16.75 4.65 15.49
C CYS A 564 15.67 5.72 15.67
N VAL A 565 15.66 6.42 16.81
CA VAL A 565 14.79 7.58 17.05
C VAL A 565 15.58 8.87 16.90
N ARG A 566 15.19 9.72 15.95
CA ARG A 566 15.79 11.04 15.70
C ARG A 566 14.81 12.14 16.08
N TYR A 567 15.30 13.14 16.83
CA TYR A 567 14.54 14.34 17.17
C TYR A 567 15.08 15.52 16.36
N GLY A 568 14.25 16.10 15.50
CA GLY A 568 14.58 17.26 14.69
C GLY A 568 13.81 18.49 15.15
N LYS A 569 14.42 19.67 15.10
CA LYS A 569 13.66 20.92 15.24
C LYS A 569 12.71 21.03 14.04
N PRO A 570 11.39 21.25 14.23
CA PRO A 570 10.49 21.48 13.12
C PRO A 570 10.97 22.71 12.36
N ARG A 571 11.00 22.64 11.02
CA ARG A 571 11.34 23.82 10.21
C ARG A 571 10.34 24.96 10.46
N ASN A 572 9.06 24.62 10.69
CA ASN A 572 7.97 25.54 11.00
C ASN A 572 7.21 25.10 12.26
N PRO A 573 7.61 25.55 13.46
CA PRO A 573 6.89 25.20 14.68
C PRO A 573 5.48 25.81 14.69
N THR A 574 4.48 25.04 15.13
CA THR A 574 3.18 25.60 15.49
C THR A 574 3.28 26.46 16.76
N ALA A 575 2.28 27.31 17.03
CA ALA A 575 2.22 28.09 18.28
C ALA A 575 2.35 27.17 19.52
N TRP A 576 1.71 26.01 19.48
CA TRP A 576 1.82 25.00 20.53
C TRP A 576 3.21 24.36 20.64
N GLN A 577 3.85 24.04 19.50
CA GLN A 577 5.22 23.51 19.52
C GLN A 577 6.24 24.55 20.02
N SER A 578 5.97 25.84 19.78
CA SER A 578 6.78 26.94 20.29
C SER A 578 6.60 27.10 21.81
N LEU A 579 5.36 27.06 22.30
CA LEU A 579 5.05 27.06 23.73
C LEU A 579 5.69 25.86 24.46
N LEU A 580 5.54 24.66 23.88
CA LEU A 580 6.17 23.44 24.39
C LEU A 580 7.71 23.51 24.36
N ALA A 581 8.28 24.23 23.39
CA ALA A 581 9.72 24.44 23.34
C ALA A 581 10.20 25.31 24.52
N CYS A 582 9.39 26.25 25.00
CA CYS A 582 9.68 27.03 26.21
C CYS A 582 9.70 26.19 27.48
N LEU A 583 9.11 24.98 27.48
CA LEU A 583 9.11 24.05 28.62
C LEU A 583 10.29 23.06 28.59
N ARG A 584 11.21 23.17 27.64
CA ARG A 584 12.36 22.25 27.50
C ARG A 584 13.37 22.32 28.64
N TRP A 585 13.37 23.41 29.40
CA TRP A 585 14.25 23.58 30.56
C TRP A 585 13.90 22.63 31.71
N LEU A 586 12.65 22.13 31.76
CA LEU A 586 12.22 21.18 32.77
C LEU A 586 12.92 19.82 32.61
N PRO A 587 13.29 19.15 33.72
CA PRO A 587 13.84 17.79 33.68
C PRO A 587 12.92 16.84 32.89
N GLY A 588 13.49 16.03 31.99
CA GLY A 588 12.72 15.10 31.14
C GLY A 588 11.98 15.72 29.94
N CYS A 589 11.93 17.06 29.82
CA CYS A 589 11.16 17.76 28.79
C CYS A 589 11.97 18.22 27.56
N ARG A 590 13.23 17.78 27.43
CA ARG A 590 14.18 18.25 26.39
C ARG A 590 13.68 18.07 24.95
N HIS A 591 12.80 17.10 24.71
CA HIS A 591 12.27 16.79 23.38
C HIS A 591 10.90 17.43 23.08
N LEU A 592 10.33 18.21 24.02
CA LEU A 592 9.04 18.86 23.81
C LEU A 592 9.09 19.83 22.61
N GLY A 593 8.06 19.78 21.76
CA GLY A 593 8.01 20.59 20.53
C GLY A 593 8.98 20.18 19.41
N MET A 594 9.72 19.06 19.52
CA MET A 594 10.55 18.51 18.43
C MET A 594 9.78 17.51 17.56
N GLU A 595 10.15 17.39 16.28
CA GLU A 595 9.68 16.31 15.41
C GLU A 595 10.40 15.02 15.75
N ARG A 596 9.66 14.02 16.23
CA ARG A 596 10.17 12.65 16.43
C ARG A 596 10.05 11.87 15.12
N ARG A 597 11.16 11.32 14.63
CA ARG A 597 11.20 10.39 13.49
C ARG A 597 11.79 9.07 13.94
N ARG A 598 11.12 7.97 13.59
CA ARG A 598 11.56 6.61 13.87
C ARG A 598 11.97 5.93 12.58
N ALA A 599 13.14 5.32 12.57
CA ALA A 599 13.63 4.49 11.48
C ALA A 599 14.09 3.15 12.04
N TRP A 600 13.87 2.09 11.26
CA TRP A 600 14.35 0.76 11.57
C TRP A 600 15.56 0.45 10.70
N LYS A 601 16.58 -0.19 11.30
CA LYS A 601 17.75 -0.69 10.58
C LYS A 601 17.96 -2.16 10.87
N THR A 602 18.48 -2.87 9.89
CA THR A 602 19.01 -4.22 10.03
C THR A 602 20.31 -4.31 9.26
N ALA A 603 21.28 -5.07 9.80
CA ALA A 603 22.50 -5.42 9.10
C ALA A 603 22.29 -6.72 8.33
N SER A 604 22.66 -6.74 7.04
CA SER A 604 22.59 -7.95 6.22
C SER A 604 23.44 -9.09 6.76
N GLU A 605 24.45 -8.80 7.58
CA GLU A 605 25.37 -9.79 8.16
C GLU A 605 24.80 -10.47 9.41
N GLY A 606 23.72 -9.92 9.98
CA GLY A 606 23.17 -10.36 11.27
C GLY A 606 22.16 -11.51 11.19
N PHE A 607 21.83 -12.01 10.00
CA PHE A 607 20.85 -13.09 9.88
C PHE A 607 21.43 -14.42 10.37
N ARG A 608 20.71 -15.07 11.28
CA ARG A 608 21.10 -16.35 11.88
C ARG A 608 19.92 -17.32 11.90
N VAL A 609 20.23 -18.61 11.88
CA VAL A 609 19.22 -19.66 12.05
C VAL A 609 18.82 -19.77 13.52
N CYS A 610 17.52 -19.77 13.81
CA CYS A 610 16.98 -19.82 15.16
C CYS A 610 15.67 -20.62 15.20
N PRO A 611 15.36 -21.35 16.29
CA PRO A 611 14.12 -22.13 16.42
C PRO A 611 12.86 -21.27 16.29
N GLN A 612 12.89 -20.04 16.82
CA GLN A 612 11.79 -19.07 16.70
C GLN A 612 12.25 -17.86 15.88
N GLY A 613 12.11 -17.94 14.56
CA GLY A 613 12.49 -16.84 13.67
C GLY A 613 11.63 -15.58 13.85
N ASN A 614 12.23 -14.41 13.65
CA ASN A 614 11.52 -13.12 13.63
C ASN A 614 11.17 -12.62 12.23
N VAL A 615 11.57 -13.38 11.20
CA VAL A 615 11.13 -13.17 9.82
C VAL A 615 9.73 -13.74 9.64
N MET A 616 8.91 -13.04 8.86
CA MET A 616 7.53 -13.41 8.57
C MET A 616 7.26 -13.33 7.07
N ASN A 617 6.67 -14.39 6.50
CA ASN A 617 6.25 -14.36 5.10
C ASN A 617 5.12 -13.34 4.92
N LEU A 618 5.24 -12.49 3.90
CA LEU A 618 4.21 -11.53 3.49
C LEU A 618 3.23 -12.12 2.49
N GLY A 619 3.61 -13.18 1.80
CA GLY A 619 2.77 -13.84 0.81
C GLY A 619 2.18 -15.16 1.29
N GLY A 620 1.03 -15.50 0.71
CA GLY A 620 0.30 -16.73 1.01
C GLY A 620 -1.18 -16.42 1.19
N LEU A 621 -1.98 -17.02 0.31
CA LEU A 621 -3.29 -17.66 0.56
C LEU A 621 -3.98 -17.93 -0.77
N ASN A 622 -3.27 -18.60 -1.69
CA ASN A 622 -3.98 -19.45 -2.62
C ASN A 622 -4.54 -20.61 -1.79
N ARG A 623 -5.72 -20.39 -1.20
CA ARG A 623 -6.52 -21.40 -0.50
C ARG A 623 -7.02 -22.50 -1.44
N ARG A 624 -6.90 -22.31 -2.75
CA ARG A 624 -7.29 -23.31 -3.75
C ARG A 624 -6.20 -24.38 -3.79
N THR A 625 -6.44 -25.45 -3.06
CA THR A 625 -5.67 -26.70 -3.06
C THR A 625 -5.98 -27.56 -4.29
N GLY A 626 -6.72 -27.05 -5.28
CA GLY A 626 -7.11 -27.80 -6.46
C GLY A 626 -7.65 -26.95 -7.62
N ASN A 627 -8.01 -27.63 -8.70
CA ASN A 627 -8.50 -27.11 -9.97
C ASN A 627 -9.90 -26.47 -9.87
N GLY A 628 -10.59 -26.63 -8.73
CA GLY A 628 -11.94 -26.13 -8.50
C GLY A 628 -13.00 -26.94 -9.23
N LEU A 629 -12.70 -28.19 -9.59
CA LEU A 629 -13.59 -29.13 -10.27
C LEU A 629 -14.74 -29.49 -9.32
N LEU A 630 -14.44 -29.77 -8.05
CA LEU A 630 -15.43 -30.08 -7.01
C LEU A 630 -16.39 -28.90 -6.74
N GLU A 631 -15.87 -27.65 -6.67
CA GLU A 631 -16.69 -26.45 -6.44
C GLU A 631 -17.62 -26.11 -7.61
N THR A 632 -17.18 -26.38 -8.85
CA THR A 632 -17.96 -26.08 -10.06
C THR A 632 -19.18 -27.00 -10.20
N ILE A 633 -19.07 -28.22 -9.68
CA ILE A 633 -20.11 -29.26 -9.71
C ILE A 633 -21.07 -29.08 -8.53
N ALA A 634 -20.58 -28.68 -7.35
CA ALA A 634 -21.36 -28.46 -6.14
C ALA A 634 -21.74 -26.98 -5.92
N ALA A 635 -22.16 -26.26 -6.97
CA ALA A 635 -22.52 -24.84 -6.88
C ALA A 635 -23.75 -24.64 -5.95
N ALA A 636 -23.49 -24.49 -4.65
CA ALA A 636 -24.51 -24.17 -3.67
C ALA A 636 -25.14 -22.80 -3.98
N PRO A 637 -26.45 -22.60 -3.74
CA PRO A 637 -27.09 -21.32 -3.93
C PRO A 637 -26.36 -20.24 -3.13
N GLU A 638 -26.02 -19.11 -3.78
CA GLU A 638 -25.29 -18.02 -3.15
C GLU A 638 -26.03 -17.57 -1.88
N ARG A 639 -25.39 -17.71 -0.71
CA ARG A 639 -25.94 -17.27 0.58
C ARG A 639 -26.39 -15.81 0.50
N ALA A 640 -27.56 -15.53 1.08
CA ALA A 640 -28.11 -14.18 1.18
C ALA A 640 -27.09 -13.19 1.78
N PRO A 641 -27.07 -11.93 1.32
CA PRO A 641 -26.19 -10.92 1.88
C PRO A 641 -26.50 -10.69 3.37
N GLY A 642 -25.47 -10.74 4.23
CA GLY A 642 -25.63 -10.48 5.66
C GLY A 642 -25.88 -9.00 5.99
N LEU A 643 -26.19 -8.71 7.26
CA LEU A 643 -26.50 -7.36 7.78
C LEU A 643 -25.41 -6.30 7.49
N ALA A 644 -24.18 -6.72 7.19
CA ALA A 644 -23.09 -5.82 6.81
C ALA A 644 -23.32 -5.09 5.47
N TYR A 645 -24.21 -5.59 4.61
CA TYR A 645 -24.50 -5.04 3.28
C TYR A 645 -25.84 -4.27 3.22
N LEU A 646 -26.44 -3.99 4.39
CA LEU A 646 -27.68 -3.23 4.47
C LEU A 646 -27.51 -1.84 3.85
N ASN A 647 -28.59 -1.32 3.25
CA ASN A 647 -28.61 0.04 2.72
C ASN A 647 -28.31 1.07 3.84
N ARG A 648 -27.52 2.10 3.52
CA ARG A 648 -27.08 3.12 4.49
C ARG A 648 -28.25 3.86 5.14
N ARG A 649 -29.35 4.09 4.42
CA ARG A 649 -30.54 4.76 4.97
C ARG A 649 -31.16 3.94 6.10
N ILE A 650 -31.35 2.64 5.85
CA ILE A 650 -31.93 1.71 6.81
C ILE A 650 -30.96 1.51 7.98
N SER A 651 -29.66 1.34 7.71
CA SER A 651 -28.64 1.20 8.75
C SER A 651 -28.56 2.43 9.67
N ASN A 652 -28.59 3.64 9.10
CA ASN A 652 -28.59 4.87 9.89
C ASN A 652 -29.86 5.00 10.74
N TRP A 653 -31.03 4.64 10.20
CA TRP A 653 -32.28 4.67 10.95
C TRP A 653 -32.26 3.68 12.12
N LEU A 654 -31.79 2.45 11.88
CA LEU A 654 -31.63 1.43 12.93
C LEU A 654 -30.68 1.89 14.05
N LYS A 655 -29.58 2.57 13.70
CA LYS A 655 -28.63 3.13 14.69
C LYS A 655 -29.27 4.19 15.58
N VAL A 656 -30.05 5.09 14.98
CA VAL A 656 -30.76 6.13 15.74
C VAL A 656 -31.77 5.47 16.68
N LEU A 657 -32.53 4.48 16.21
CA LEU A 657 -33.50 3.75 17.03
C LEU A 657 -32.83 2.98 18.18
N LEU A 658 -31.68 2.33 17.92
CA LEU A 658 -30.89 1.62 18.94
C LEU A 658 -30.39 2.55 20.06
N GLY A 659 -30.11 3.82 19.77
CA GLY A 659 -29.78 4.81 20.79
C GLY A 659 -31.02 5.44 21.43
N PHE A 660 -32.05 5.72 20.64
CA PHE A 660 -33.24 6.46 21.07
C PHE A 660 -34.08 5.65 22.04
N CYS A 661 -34.38 4.37 21.76
CA CYS A 661 -35.25 3.57 22.63
C CYS A 661 -34.68 3.43 24.05
N PRO A 662 -33.40 3.03 24.27
CA PRO A 662 -32.85 2.94 25.62
C PRO A 662 -32.84 4.29 26.34
N ALA A 663 -32.50 5.37 25.64
CA ALA A 663 -32.50 6.71 26.23
C ALA A 663 -33.91 7.14 26.65
N PHE A 664 -34.90 6.94 25.78
CA PHE A 664 -36.31 7.28 26.05
C PHE A 664 -36.83 6.59 27.30
N PHE A 665 -36.63 5.28 27.43
CA PHE A 665 -37.01 4.55 28.63
C PHE A 665 -36.19 4.96 29.86
N SER A 666 -34.92 5.32 29.69
CA SER A 666 -34.09 5.82 30.81
C SER A 666 -34.61 7.14 31.36
N PHE A 667 -34.99 8.09 30.49
CA PHE A 667 -35.56 9.38 30.92
C PHE A 667 -36.91 9.20 31.62
N LEU A 668 -37.77 8.30 31.12
CA LEU A 668 -39.04 7.97 31.78
C LEU A 668 -38.84 7.31 33.14
N TYR A 669 -37.80 6.49 33.29
CA TYR A 669 -37.54 5.74 34.53
C TYR A 669 -36.88 6.59 35.63
N THR A 670 -36.05 7.57 35.26
CA THR A 670 -35.11 8.22 36.19
C THR A 670 -35.41 9.67 36.55
N GLN A 671 -36.38 10.32 35.88
CA GLN A 671 -36.60 11.76 35.99
C GLN A 671 -37.97 12.08 36.58
N ASP A 672 -37.97 12.86 37.66
CA ASP A 672 -39.20 13.26 38.37
C ASP A 672 -39.96 14.39 37.65
N TRP A 673 -39.27 15.16 36.80
CA TRP A 673 -39.89 16.26 36.06
C TRP A 673 -40.53 15.79 34.75
N TRP A 674 -41.86 15.92 34.64
CA TRP A 674 -42.66 15.44 33.49
C TRP A 674 -42.11 15.89 32.13
N PHE A 675 -41.65 17.14 32.02
CA PHE A 675 -41.14 17.68 30.76
C PHE A 675 -39.83 16.99 30.35
N LEU A 676 -38.92 16.76 31.30
CA LEU A 676 -37.67 16.07 31.02
C LEU A 676 -37.89 14.56 30.80
N ALA A 677 -38.86 13.96 31.46
CA ALA A 677 -39.19 12.55 31.29
C ALA A 677 -39.66 12.24 29.85
N TRP A 678 -40.52 13.09 29.26
CA TRP A 678 -41.05 12.91 27.90
C TRP A 678 -40.17 13.55 26.81
N CYS A 679 -39.65 14.77 27.05
CA CYS A 679 -38.89 15.52 26.04
C CYS A 679 -37.36 15.40 26.20
N GLY A 680 -36.86 14.85 27.31
CA GLY A 680 -35.43 14.82 27.63
C GLY A 680 -34.58 14.13 26.56
N THR A 681 -35.06 13.01 26.02
CA THR A 681 -34.35 12.30 24.93
C THR A 681 -34.25 13.15 23.66
N PHE A 682 -35.32 13.86 23.30
CA PHE A 682 -35.33 14.76 22.13
C PHE A 682 -34.38 15.93 22.33
N ILE A 683 -34.33 16.52 23.53
CA ILE A 683 -33.40 17.59 23.89
C ILE A 683 -31.95 17.10 23.82
N TRP A 684 -31.65 15.93 24.40
CA TRP A 684 -30.31 15.34 24.39
C TRP A 684 -29.80 15.04 22.98
N PHE A 685 -30.67 14.47 22.14
CA PHE A 685 -30.38 14.19 20.74
C PHE A 685 -30.26 15.49 19.93
N GLY A 686 -31.10 16.49 20.21
CA GLY A 686 -31.06 17.82 19.59
C GLY A 686 -29.72 18.52 19.85
N ILE A 687 -29.31 18.63 21.11
CA ILE A 687 -28.02 19.25 21.51
C ILE A 687 -26.86 18.53 20.81
N THR A 688 -26.84 17.20 20.89
CA THR A 688 -25.78 16.39 20.26
C THR A 688 -25.77 16.53 18.74
N GLY A 689 -26.95 16.61 18.12
CA GLY A 689 -27.12 16.76 16.69
C GLY A 689 -26.59 18.11 16.20
N VAL A 690 -27.04 19.20 16.82
CA VAL A 690 -26.57 20.57 16.54
C VAL A 690 -25.07 20.68 16.75
N ARG A 691 -24.54 20.17 17.87
CA ARG A 691 -23.11 20.15 18.17
C ARG A 691 -22.29 19.49 17.07
N ASN A 692 -22.71 18.33 16.55
CA ASN A 692 -21.99 17.64 15.48
C ASN A 692 -21.98 18.45 14.17
N VAL A 693 -23.10 19.11 13.83
CA VAL A 693 -23.19 19.98 12.65
C VAL A 693 -22.25 21.18 12.82
N VAL A 694 -22.32 21.89 13.96
CA VAL A 694 -21.46 23.04 14.25
C VAL A 694 -19.98 22.65 14.21
N GLN A 695 -19.61 21.53 14.83
CA GLN A 695 -18.26 20.99 14.79
C GLN A 695 -17.75 20.78 13.36
N MET A 696 -18.53 20.09 12.51
CA MET A 696 -18.12 19.78 11.13
C MET A 696 -17.97 21.05 10.28
N VAL A 697 -18.88 22.02 10.44
CA VAL A 697 -18.84 23.30 9.72
C VAL A 697 -17.67 24.18 10.16
N MET A 698 -17.44 24.27 11.48
CA MET A 698 -16.31 25.02 12.05
C MET A 698 -14.95 24.40 11.67
N ALA A 699 -14.85 23.07 11.67
CA ALA A 699 -13.62 22.38 11.29
C ALA A 699 -13.21 22.61 9.83
N ALA A 700 -14.19 22.82 8.93
CA ALA A 700 -13.98 23.10 7.52
C ALA A 700 -13.89 24.60 7.19
N LYS A 701 -14.25 25.47 8.15
CA LYS A 701 -14.38 26.94 7.97
C LYS A 701 -15.45 27.32 6.92
N GLY A 702 -16.51 26.53 6.80
CA GLY A 702 -17.55 26.69 5.76
C GLY A 702 -18.43 27.94 5.87
N ALA A 703 -18.25 28.76 6.92
CA ALA A 703 -19.01 29.99 7.14
C ALA A 703 -18.34 31.27 6.59
N THR A 704 -17.12 31.18 6.04
CA THR A 704 -16.44 32.35 5.47
C THR A 704 -16.84 32.60 4.02
N ARG A 705 -17.13 33.87 3.67
CA ARG A 705 -17.51 34.32 2.31
C ARG A 705 -16.51 33.96 1.21
N ASP A 706 -15.25 33.66 1.55
CA ASP A 706 -14.17 33.42 0.59
C ASP A 706 -14.07 31.97 0.08
N THR A 707 -14.89 31.04 0.58
CA THR A 707 -14.90 29.62 0.16
C THR A 707 -16.22 29.23 -0.49
N LEU A 708 -16.18 28.42 -1.56
CA LEU A 708 -17.37 28.00 -2.32
C LEU A 708 -18.04 26.72 -1.80
N ILE A 709 -17.62 26.24 -0.63
CA ILE A 709 -18.10 24.97 -0.07
C ILE A 709 -19.44 25.21 0.63
N HIS A 710 -20.49 24.51 0.21
CA HIS A 710 -21.76 24.52 0.94
C HIS A 710 -21.65 23.75 2.25
N TRP A 711 -22.21 24.30 3.33
CA TRP A 711 -22.20 23.68 4.66
C TRP A 711 -22.84 22.28 4.67
N ARG A 712 -23.83 22.03 3.80
CA ARG A 712 -24.52 20.73 3.72
C ARG A 712 -23.59 19.60 3.27
N ASP A 713 -22.64 19.90 2.38
CA ASP A 713 -21.69 18.91 1.87
C ASP A 713 -20.61 18.54 2.91
N GLN A 714 -20.47 19.35 3.97
CA GLN A 714 -19.55 19.11 5.07
C GLN A 714 -20.15 18.21 6.17
N VAL A 715 -21.49 18.09 6.22
CA VAL A 715 -22.18 17.33 7.26
C VAL A 715 -22.32 15.87 6.84
N SER A 716 -21.53 15.00 7.45
CA SER A 716 -21.68 13.56 7.27
C SER A 716 -22.84 13.01 8.14
N VAL A 717 -23.99 12.76 7.50
CA VAL A 717 -25.19 12.18 8.14
C VAL A 717 -24.91 10.87 8.88
N SER A 718 -24.01 10.01 8.38
CA SER A 718 -23.72 8.75 9.07
C SER A 718 -22.90 8.95 10.35
N ARG A 719 -21.92 9.88 10.35
CA ARG A 719 -21.20 10.29 11.57
C ARG A 719 -22.15 10.89 12.60
N LEU A 720 -23.15 11.66 12.15
CA LEU A 720 -24.21 12.20 13.00
C LEU A 720 -25.03 11.07 13.64
N CYS A 721 -25.57 10.14 12.85
CA CYS A 721 -26.32 8.98 13.36
C CYS A 721 -25.51 8.12 14.33
N ASP A 722 -24.22 7.88 14.05
CA ASP A 722 -23.33 7.18 14.98
C ASP A 722 -23.21 7.94 16.31
N SER A 723 -23.05 9.26 16.27
CA SER A 723 -22.95 10.07 17.50
C SER A 723 -24.24 10.03 18.33
N LEU A 724 -25.40 10.05 17.67
CA LEU A 724 -26.70 9.94 18.32
C LEU A 724 -26.88 8.57 18.97
N MET A 725 -26.50 7.49 18.28
CA MET A 725 -26.52 6.13 18.83
C MET A 725 -25.70 6.01 20.12
N TYR A 726 -24.43 6.44 20.10
CA TYR A 726 -23.56 6.38 21.29
C TYR A 726 -24.05 7.31 22.41
N THR A 727 -24.63 8.46 22.06
CA THR A 727 -25.22 9.34 23.08
C THR A 727 -26.40 8.67 23.76
N GLY A 728 -27.30 8.04 23.00
CA GLY A 728 -28.44 7.34 23.58
C GLY A 728 -28.03 6.16 24.49
N ILE A 729 -27.06 5.36 24.04
CA ILE A 729 -26.48 4.28 24.86
C ILE A 729 -25.81 4.84 26.13
N SER A 730 -25.17 6.02 26.05
CA SER A 730 -24.53 6.63 27.22
C SER A 730 -25.51 7.05 28.30
N VAL A 731 -26.71 7.51 27.94
CA VAL A 731 -27.76 7.87 28.91
C VAL A 731 -28.17 6.64 29.71
N PHE A 732 -28.48 5.54 29.03
CA PHE A 732 -28.84 4.29 29.70
C PHE A 732 -27.70 3.76 30.59
N LEU A 733 -26.46 3.78 30.08
CA LEU A 733 -25.29 3.33 30.83
C LEU A 733 -25.06 4.17 32.10
N LEU A 734 -25.13 5.49 32.01
CA LEU A 734 -24.76 6.36 33.12
C LEU A 734 -25.90 6.53 34.13
N GLU A 735 -27.14 6.72 33.65
CA GLU A 735 -28.28 6.99 34.53
C GLU A 735 -28.89 5.72 35.11
N VAL A 736 -29.04 4.64 34.33
CA VAL A 736 -29.70 3.42 34.82
C VAL A 736 -28.68 2.44 35.41
N LEU A 737 -27.65 2.06 34.64
CA LEU A 737 -26.71 1.03 35.09
C LEU A 737 -25.78 1.51 36.22
N VAL A 738 -25.25 2.73 36.11
CA VAL A 738 -24.26 3.25 37.06
C VAL A 738 -24.91 3.98 38.23
N ARG A 739 -25.75 5.00 37.96
CA ARG A 739 -26.35 5.81 39.03
C ARG A 739 -27.34 5.00 39.88
N VAL A 740 -28.35 4.39 39.24
CA VAL A 740 -29.40 3.67 39.98
C VAL A 740 -28.92 2.28 40.41
N TRP A 741 -28.62 1.37 39.47
CA TRP A 741 -28.36 -0.03 39.84
C TRP A 741 -27.05 -0.26 40.60
N LEU A 742 -25.95 0.42 40.22
CA LEU A 742 -24.66 0.20 40.85
C LEU A 742 -24.48 1.04 42.13
N LEU A 743 -24.73 2.35 42.05
CA LEU A 743 -24.44 3.26 43.17
C LEU A 743 -25.57 3.28 44.21
N GLU A 744 -26.82 3.49 43.79
CA GLU A 744 -27.97 3.57 44.71
C GLU A 744 -28.39 2.19 45.24
N ASP A 745 -28.68 1.23 44.35
CA ASP A 745 -29.26 -0.07 44.76
C ASP A 745 -28.20 -1.02 45.34
N TYR A 746 -27.01 -1.10 44.74
CA TYR A 746 -25.98 -2.07 45.15
C TYR A 746 -25.02 -1.51 46.21
N CYS A 747 -24.51 -0.27 46.03
CA CYS A 747 -23.58 0.35 46.99
C CYS A 747 -24.29 1.15 48.10
N GLY A 748 -25.59 1.42 48.00
CA GLY A 748 -26.33 2.22 48.99
C GLY A 748 -25.94 3.71 49.00
N VAL A 749 -25.27 4.19 47.95
CA VAL A 749 -24.72 5.55 47.85
C VAL A 749 -25.60 6.37 46.91
N SER A 750 -26.45 7.22 47.47
CA SER A 750 -27.32 8.11 46.68
C SER A 750 -26.69 9.47 46.38
N ALA A 751 -27.14 10.10 45.28
CA ALA A 751 -26.73 11.45 44.92
C ALA A 751 -27.07 12.49 46.00
N ALA A 752 -28.09 12.22 46.82
CA ALA A 752 -28.48 13.06 47.95
C ALA A 752 -27.51 12.95 49.15
N GLN A 753 -26.92 11.77 49.38
CA GLN A 753 -26.06 11.51 50.55
C GLN A 753 -24.59 11.85 50.30
N SER A 754 -24.05 11.53 49.12
CA SER A 754 -22.64 11.81 48.78
C SER A 754 -22.47 12.26 47.33
N PRO A 755 -22.93 13.48 46.99
CA PRO A 755 -22.96 13.97 45.61
C PRO A 755 -21.59 13.96 44.94
N LEU A 756 -20.51 14.34 45.66
CA LEU A 756 -19.15 14.36 45.12
C LEU A 756 -18.67 12.98 44.66
N LEU A 757 -18.99 11.91 45.39
CA LEU A 757 -18.57 10.56 45.06
C LEU A 757 -19.33 10.05 43.82
N VAL A 758 -20.65 10.19 43.82
CA VAL A 758 -21.52 9.80 42.70
C VAL A 758 -21.12 10.52 41.41
N PHE A 759 -20.91 11.85 41.45
CA PHE A 759 -20.49 12.61 40.28
C PHE A 759 -19.09 12.24 39.79
N THR A 760 -18.17 11.90 40.69
CA THR A 760 -16.81 11.48 40.32
C THR A 760 -16.83 10.14 39.56
N VAL A 761 -17.57 9.15 40.08
CA VAL A 761 -17.70 7.83 39.44
C VAL A 761 -18.38 7.94 38.08
N ILE A 762 -19.50 8.66 37.99
CA ILE A 762 -20.22 8.88 36.72
C ILE A 762 -19.31 9.56 35.69
N ASN A 763 -18.57 10.60 36.08
CA ASN A 763 -17.66 11.30 35.16
C ASN A 763 -16.49 10.41 34.71
N MET A 764 -15.95 9.57 35.61
CA MET A 764 -14.89 8.62 35.26
C MET A 764 -15.40 7.58 34.24
N VAL A 765 -16.56 6.96 34.50
CA VAL A 765 -17.17 5.98 33.58
C VAL A 765 -17.52 6.64 32.25
N ASN A 766 -18.09 7.84 32.27
CA ASN A 766 -18.40 8.61 31.06
C ASN A 766 -17.13 8.94 30.25
N GLY A 767 -16.05 9.38 30.92
CA GLY A 767 -14.77 9.64 30.27
C GLY A 767 -14.17 8.40 29.61
N VAL A 768 -14.18 7.26 30.30
CA VAL A 768 -13.73 5.96 29.75
C VAL A 768 -14.61 5.53 28.59
N TYR A 769 -15.94 5.62 28.72
CA TYR A 769 -16.89 5.30 27.65
C TYR A 769 -16.67 6.15 26.40
N ILE A 770 -16.48 7.46 26.56
CA ILE A 770 -16.23 8.39 25.47
C ILE A 770 -14.90 8.10 24.79
N CYS A 771 -13.84 7.89 25.56
CA CYS A 771 -12.54 7.51 25.02
C CYS A 771 -12.63 6.19 24.26
N ALA A 772 -13.27 5.17 24.85
CA ALA A 772 -13.43 3.84 24.25
C ALA A 772 -14.18 3.90 22.93
N HIS A 773 -15.34 4.55 22.86
CA HIS A 773 -16.10 4.59 21.62
C HIS A 773 -15.50 5.55 20.56
N ASN A 774 -14.74 6.58 20.96
CA ASN A 774 -14.01 7.42 20.00
C ASN A 774 -12.81 6.69 19.37
N VAL A 775 -12.06 5.94 20.18
CA VAL A 775 -11.05 5.00 19.69
C VAL A 775 -11.71 3.93 18.82
N PHE A 776 -12.90 3.46 19.22
CA PHE A 776 -13.70 2.53 18.43
C PHE A 776 -14.01 3.18 17.07
N ARG A 777 -14.57 4.39 17.00
CA ARG A 777 -14.94 5.06 15.74
C ARG A 777 -13.74 5.46 14.87
N GLY A 778 -12.53 5.49 15.44
CA GLY A 778 -11.31 5.79 14.71
C GLY A 778 -10.98 7.28 14.63
N PHE A 779 -11.46 8.08 15.59
CA PHE A 779 -11.07 9.48 15.73
C PHE A 779 -9.55 9.62 16.00
N PRO A 780 -8.96 10.81 15.72
CA PRO A 780 -7.59 11.11 16.10
C PRO A 780 -7.35 10.83 17.59
N LYS A 781 -6.17 10.32 17.94
CA LYS A 781 -5.83 9.97 19.33
C LYS A 781 -5.90 11.20 20.23
N GLU A 782 -5.54 12.35 19.68
CA GLU A 782 -5.57 13.66 20.34
C GLU A 782 -7.01 14.03 20.75
N ALA A 783 -8.00 13.76 19.90
CA ALA A 783 -9.40 14.00 20.22
C ALA A 783 -9.92 13.02 21.29
N ALA A 784 -9.52 11.75 21.22
CA ALA A 784 -9.89 10.75 22.24
C ALA A 784 -9.33 11.10 23.62
N ILE A 785 -8.08 11.56 23.70
CA ILE A 785 -7.45 12.00 24.95
C ILE A 785 -8.08 13.31 25.44
N GLY A 786 -8.31 14.30 24.57
CA GLY A 786 -8.97 15.55 24.95
C GLY A 786 -10.37 15.30 25.51
N ASN A 787 -11.13 14.40 24.89
CA ASN A 787 -12.47 14.04 25.35
C ASN A 787 -12.50 13.30 26.70
N LEU A 788 -11.39 12.69 27.15
CA LEU A 788 -11.27 12.13 28.50
C LEU A 788 -11.37 13.22 29.58
N PHE A 789 -10.81 14.40 29.31
CA PHE A 789 -10.82 15.54 30.23
C PHE A 789 -12.01 16.49 30.02
N ARG A 790 -12.95 16.11 29.13
CA ARG A 790 -14.11 16.95 28.77
C ARG A 790 -14.92 17.39 29.98
N SER A 791 -15.19 16.48 30.91
CA SER A 791 -16.02 16.78 32.09
C SER A 791 -15.40 17.88 32.97
N VAL A 792 -14.08 17.89 33.13
CA VAL A 792 -13.37 18.90 33.93
C VAL A 792 -13.44 20.27 33.24
N LEU A 793 -13.21 20.30 31.93
CA LEU A 793 -13.26 21.52 31.13
C LEU A 793 -14.68 22.10 30.97
N ALA A 794 -15.72 21.28 31.15
CA ALA A 794 -17.11 21.69 31.05
C ALA A 794 -17.60 22.49 32.27
N ILE A 795 -16.99 22.30 33.44
CA ILE A 795 -17.37 22.97 34.70
C ILE A 795 -17.40 24.50 34.57
N PRO A 796 -16.30 25.18 34.14
CA PRO A 796 -16.30 26.64 34.01
C PRO A 796 -17.29 27.13 32.95
N VAL A 797 -17.47 26.39 31.86
CA VAL A 797 -18.43 26.72 30.79
C VAL A 797 -19.87 26.61 31.30
N SER A 798 -20.17 25.58 32.08
CA SER A 798 -21.49 25.37 32.70
C SER A 798 -21.82 26.51 33.66
N SER A 799 -20.86 26.92 34.50
CA SER A 799 -21.02 28.05 35.42
C SER A 799 -21.29 29.37 34.67
N LEU A 800 -20.59 29.60 33.56
CA LEU A 800 -20.83 30.76 32.70
C LEU A 800 -22.24 30.72 32.08
N TYR A 801 -22.66 29.59 31.50
CA TYR A 801 -23.99 29.46 30.92
C TYR A 801 -25.10 29.63 31.96
N ASN A 802 -24.90 29.10 33.16
CA ASN A 802 -25.84 29.25 34.27
C ASN A 802 -26.00 30.73 34.68
N SER A 803 -24.88 31.48 34.72
CA SER A 803 -24.86 32.91 35.05
C SER A 803 -25.54 33.77 33.96
N VAL A 804 -25.30 33.44 32.69
CA VAL A 804 -25.95 34.11 31.55
C VAL A 804 -27.46 33.84 31.54
N PHE A 805 -27.87 32.59 31.79
CA PHE A 805 -29.28 32.21 31.84
C PHE A 805 -30.00 32.91 33.00
N TYR A 806 -29.40 32.95 34.19
CA TYR A 806 -29.91 33.70 35.35
C TYR A 806 -30.08 35.19 35.06
N SER A 807 -29.07 35.82 34.43
CA SER A 807 -29.12 37.25 34.09
C SER A 807 -30.18 37.56 33.02
N GLY A 808 -30.35 36.66 32.04
CA GLY A 808 -31.33 36.80 30.97
C GLY A 808 -32.78 36.65 31.44
N THR A 809 -33.06 35.74 32.38
CA THR A 809 -34.40 35.58 32.95
C THR A 809 -34.78 36.72 33.88
N MET A 810 -33.82 37.30 34.60
CA MET A 810 -34.01 38.57 35.32
C MET A 810 -34.35 39.73 34.36
N LEU A 811 -33.67 39.83 33.23
CA LEU A 811 -33.93 40.85 32.19
C LEU A 811 -35.32 40.71 31.54
N LEU A 812 -35.88 39.50 31.51
CA LEU A 812 -37.22 39.21 30.99
C LEU A 812 -38.33 39.37 32.04
N GLY A 813 -38.02 39.82 33.26
CA GLY A 813 -39.00 40.12 34.31
C GLY A 813 -39.57 38.89 35.03
N VAL A 814 -38.87 37.75 35.03
CA VAL A 814 -39.29 36.55 35.76
C VAL A 814 -39.05 36.73 37.27
N ALA A 815 -40.11 36.62 38.07
CA ALA A 815 -40.07 36.91 39.52
C ALA A 815 -39.20 35.93 40.34
N ASP A 816 -39.04 34.68 39.89
CA ASP A 816 -38.11 33.72 40.49
C ASP A 816 -37.32 32.93 39.41
N PRO A 817 -36.13 33.43 39.03
CA PRO A 817 -35.23 32.73 38.13
C PRO A 817 -34.78 31.35 38.62
N ALA A 818 -34.73 31.13 39.94
CA ALA A 818 -34.17 29.91 40.54
C ALA A 818 -35.07 28.69 40.30
N LEU A 819 -36.39 28.90 40.25
CA LEU A 819 -37.39 27.86 39.94
C LEU A 819 -37.14 27.17 38.59
N TYR A 820 -36.68 27.92 37.59
CA TYR A 820 -36.35 27.39 36.27
C TYR A 820 -34.89 26.96 36.13
N LEU A 821 -33.99 27.49 36.96
CA LEU A 821 -32.55 27.22 36.92
C LEU A 821 -32.21 25.79 37.36
N VAL A 822 -32.81 25.34 38.47
CA VAL A 822 -32.53 24.02 39.07
C VAL A 822 -32.88 22.86 38.13
N PRO A 823 -34.10 22.78 37.55
CA PRO A 823 -34.42 21.72 36.58
C PRO A 823 -33.68 21.88 35.24
N SER A 824 -33.27 23.10 34.87
CA SER A 824 -32.50 23.36 33.65
C SER A 824 -31.00 23.09 33.79
N ALA A 825 -30.49 22.90 35.00
CA ALA A 825 -29.06 22.71 35.27
C ALA A 825 -28.49 21.49 34.54
N ALA A 826 -29.26 20.40 34.41
CA ALA A 826 -28.86 19.21 33.65
C ALA A 826 -28.69 19.52 32.15
N VAL A 827 -29.62 20.31 31.58
CA VAL A 827 -29.57 20.73 30.17
C VAL A 827 -28.39 21.68 29.94
N ILE A 828 -28.19 22.66 30.83
CA ILE A 828 -27.08 23.62 30.77
C ILE A 828 -25.73 22.89 30.86
N SER A 829 -25.59 21.94 31.79
CA SER A 829 -24.37 21.13 31.94
C SER A 829 -24.09 20.28 30.70
N LYS A 830 -25.13 19.68 30.11
CA LYS A 830 -25.02 18.94 28.84
C LYS A 830 -24.60 19.84 27.68
N MET A 831 -25.20 21.03 27.54
CA MET A 831 -24.83 22.01 26.51
C MET A 831 -23.38 22.49 26.68
N ALA A 832 -22.93 22.76 27.90
CA ALA A 832 -21.57 23.15 28.20
C ALA A 832 -20.56 22.06 27.83
N SER A 833 -20.83 20.81 28.22
CA SER A 833 -20.00 19.64 27.88
C SER A 833 -19.89 19.43 26.37
N ASP A 834 -20.99 19.55 25.64
CA ASP A 834 -21.00 19.43 24.18
C ASP A 834 -20.32 20.61 23.47
N THR A 835 -20.37 21.82 24.04
CA THR A 835 -19.60 22.97 23.54
C THR A 835 -18.10 22.69 23.61
N VAL A 836 -17.61 22.22 24.77
CA VAL A 836 -16.21 21.79 24.93
C VAL A 836 -15.86 20.68 23.95
N ALA A 837 -16.75 19.70 23.78
CA ALA A 837 -16.56 18.63 22.83
C ALA A 837 -16.46 19.15 21.38
N ALA A 838 -17.28 20.14 21.01
CA ALA A 838 -17.26 20.77 19.69
C ALA A 838 -15.92 21.47 19.43
N LEU A 839 -15.34 22.12 20.46
CA LEU A 839 -14.04 22.75 20.37
C LEU A 839 -12.90 21.74 20.22
N ILE A 840 -12.87 20.69 21.05
CA ILE A 840 -11.83 19.65 21.03
C ILE A 840 -11.83 18.91 19.70
N GLU A 841 -12.98 18.36 19.30
CA GLU A 841 -13.07 17.59 18.05
C GLU A 841 -13.02 18.50 16.83
N GLY A 842 -13.60 19.70 16.90
CA GLY A 842 -13.52 20.70 15.84
C GLY A 842 -12.07 21.09 15.56
N TYR A 843 -11.27 21.36 16.59
CA TYR A 843 -9.84 21.62 16.44
C TYR A 843 -9.10 20.41 15.85
N ALA A 844 -9.36 19.20 16.33
CA ALA A 844 -8.74 17.99 15.81
C ALA A 844 -9.03 17.76 14.32
N ASP A 845 -10.30 17.81 13.91
CA ASP A 845 -10.72 17.68 12.51
C ASP A 845 -10.12 18.82 11.65
N SER A 846 -10.06 20.03 12.20
CA SER A 846 -9.47 21.20 11.57
C SER A 846 -7.95 21.05 11.34
N GLN A 847 -7.22 20.40 12.26
CA GLN A 847 -5.80 20.08 12.08
C GLN A 847 -5.58 18.98 11.03
N VAL A 848 -6.48 18.00 10.95
CA VAL A 848 -6.47 16.97 9.89
C VAL A 848 -6.61 17.62 8.51
N ASN A 849 -7.57 18.54 8.36
CA ASN A 849 -7.78 19.29 7.12
C ASN A 849 -6.53 20.10 6.74
N LEU A 850 -5.94 20.89 7.66
CA LEU A 850 -4.70 21.62 7.39
C LEU A 850 -3.55 20.72 6.95
N ARG A 851 -3.37 19.58 7.63
CA ARG A 851 -2.30 18.63 7.30
C ARG A 851 -2.46 18.09 5.88
N MET A 852 -3.69 17.76 5.49
CA MET A 852 -4.02 17.30 4.14
C MET A 852 -3.73 18.39 3.10
N ARG A 853 -4.16 19.63 3.34
CA ARG A 853 -3.92 20.74 2.40
C ARG A 853 -2.45 21.08 2.23
N ARG A 854 -1.66 21.03 3.31
CA ARG A 854 -0.20 21.20 3.22
C ARG A 854 0.43 20.13 2.34
N TRP A 855 -0.08 18.90 2.38
CA TRP A 855 0.37 17.82 1.49
C TRP A 855 -0.01 18.08 0.03
N ASP A 856 -1.26 18.50 -0.22
CA ASP A 856 -1.71 18.82 -1.58
C ASP A 856 -0.87 19.93 -2.22
N TYR A 857 -0.67 21.04 -1.50
CA TYR A 857 0.17 22.14 -1.99
C TYR A 857 1.62 21.74 -2.16
N LYS A 858 2.20 21.00 -1.20
CA LYS A 858 3.59 20.54 -1.33
C LYS A 858 3.77 19.67 -2.57
N SER A 859 2.85 18.73 -2.81
CA SER A 859 2.87 17.85 -3.98
C SER A 859 2.78 18.67 -5.29
N LYS A 860 1.83 19.60 -5.35
CA LYS A 860 1.62 20.42 -6.55
C LYS A 860 2.70 21.44 -6.84
N LEU A 861 3.19 22.12 -5.82
CA LEU A 861 4.26 23.10 -5.99
C LEU A 861 5.56 22.42 -6.43
N SER A 862 5.89 21.24 -5.91
CA SER A 862 7.05 20.47 -6.39
C SER A 862 6.97 20.20 -7.88
N ARG A 863 5.83 19.67 -8.37
CA ARG A 863 5.63 19.40 -9.81
C ARG A 863 5.68 20.68 -10.66
N LEU A 864 5.11 21.78 -10.16
CA LEU A 864 5.17 23.08 -10.82
C LEU A 864 6.61 23.56 -10.99
N PHE A 865 7.43 23.46 -9.93
CA PHE A 865 8.85 23.86 -9.99
C PHE A 865 9.69 22.92 -10.85
N ASP A 866 9.38 21.63 -10.88
CA ASP A 866 10.00 20.68 -11.80
C ASP A 866 9.68 21.04 -13.27
N CYS A 867 8.42 21.40 -13.56
CA CYS A 867 8.02 21.90 -14.89
C CYS A 867 8.70 23.22 -15.25
N TYR A 868 8.81 24.13 -14.29
CA TYR A 868 9.55 25.38 -14.44
C TYR A 868 11.02 25.14 -14.79
N THR A 869 11.68 24.23 -14.08
CA THR A 869 13.07 23.85 -14.36
C THR A 869 13.22 23.34 -15.79
N ARG A 870 12.30 22.49 -16.27
CA ARG A 870 12.32 22.01 -17.67
C ARG A 870 12.06 23.12 -18.68
N LEU A 871 11.22 24.10 -18.35
CA LEU A 871 10.93 25.24 -19.21
C LEU A 871 12.16 26.14 -19.36
N GLU A 872 12.85 26.44 -18.26
CA GLU A 872 14.10 27.22 -18.25
C GLU A 872 15.23 26.48 -19.01
N LEU A 873 15.33 25.15 -18.88
CA LEU A 873 16.28 24.36 -19.67
C LEU A 873 15.96 24.37 -21.18
N LEU A 874 14.70 24.54 -21.56
CA LEU A 874 14.26 24.60 -22.95
C LEU A 874 14.44 26.01 -23.56
N PHE A 875 14.37 27.05 -22.73
CA PHE A 875 14.51 28.46 -23.12
C PHE A 875 15.51 29.19 -22.21
N PRO A 876 16.82 28.87 -22.27
CA PRO A 876 17.81 29.41 -21.33
C PRO A 876 18.05 30.92 -21.46
N ASP A 877 17.83 31.48 -22.65
CA ASP A 877 18.10 32.89 -22.95
C ASP A 877 16.86 33.80 -22.76
N GLU A 878 15.71 33.25 -22.37
CA GLU A 878 14.43 33.95 -22.39
C GLU A 878 13.58 33.65 -21.14
N ASP A 879 12.77 34.60 -20.67
CA ASP A 879 11.80 34.32 -19.60
C ASP A 879 10.62 33.49 -20.15
N GLY A 880 10.74 32.16 -20.00
CA GLY A 880 9.76 31.20 -20.49
C GLY A 880 8.35 31.40 -19.91
N LEU A 881 8.23 31.84 -18.65
CA LEU A 881 6.93 32.04 -17.99
C LEU A 881 6.19 33.25 -18.53
N VAL A 882 6.91 34.35 -18.81
CA VAL A 882 6.31 35.55 -19.41
C VAL A 882 5.79 35.25 -20.82
N LYS A 883 6.51 34.45 -21.61
CA LYS A 883 6.03 34.01 -22.92
C LYS A 883 4.80 33.13 -22.81
N LEU A 884 4.80 32.20 -21.87
CA LEU A 884 3.69 31.28 -21.64
C LEU A 884 2.37 31.99 -21.28
N ALA A 885 2.46 33.14 -20.60
CA ALA A 885 1.31 33.94 -20.21
C ALA A 885 0.69 34.76 -21.36
N ARG A 886 1.41 34.96 -22.48
CA ARG A 886 0.92 35.73 -23.63
C ARG A 886 -0.15 34.95 -24.41
N PRO A 887 -1.08 35.64 -25.10
CA PRO A 887 -2.00 35.00 -26.04
C PRO A 887 -1.23 34.21 -27.11
N GLY A 888 -1.60 32.95 -27.34
CA GLY A 888 -0.88 32.04 -28.26
C GLY A 888 0.24 31.21 -27.61
N GLY A 889 0.49 31.37 -26.30
CA GLY A 889 1.42 30.54 -25.54
C GLY A 889 2.84 30.54 -26.10
N LEU A 890 3.44 29.35 -26.24
CA LEU A 890 4.79 29.20 -26.80
C LEU A 890 4.84 29.26 -28.34
N GLN A 891 3.69 29.43 -29.02
CA GLN A 891 3.58 29.49 -30.49
C GLN A 891 4.23 28.29 -31.22
N GLY A 892 4.26 27.11 -30.58
CA GLY A 892 4.88 25.90 -31.14
C GLY A 892 6.42 25.85 -31.03
N ARG A 893 7.07 26.84 -30.41
CA ARG A 893 8.50 26.78 -30.08
C ARG A 893 8.75 25.67 -29.05
N GLY A 894 9.84 24.93 -29.22
CA GLY A 894 10.14 23.75 -28.40
C GLY A 894 9.39 22.47 -28.80
N GLY A 895 8.72 22.46 -29.96
CA GLY A 895 8.12 21.26 -30.54
C GLY A 895 7.04 20.61 -29.66
N ALA A 896 7.06 19.27 -29.59
CA ALA A 896 6.11 18.51 -28.76
C ALA A 896 6.29 18.77 -27.25
N LEU A 897 7.55 18.95 -26.80
CA LEU A 897 7.86 19.19 -25.39
C LEU A 897 7.34 20.55 -24.90
N GLY A 898 7.44 21.59 -25.75
CA GLY A 898 6.87 22.91 -25.43
C GLY A 898 5.35 22.85 -25.24
N ARG A 899 4.63 22.15 -26.12
CA ARG A 899 3.17 21.96 -25.99
C ARG A 899 2.79 21.19 -24.73
N GLU A 900 3.54 20.15 -24.39
CA GLU A 900 3.34 19.38 -23.15
C GLU A 900 3.50 20.26 -21.91
N LEU A 901 4.58 21.06 -21.85
CA LEU A 901 4.82 21.99 -20.74
C LEU A 901 3.70 23.03 -20.64
N GLU A 902 3.25 23.58 -21.76
CA GLU A 902 2.17 24.55 -21.81
C GLU A 902 0.86 23.99 -21.22
N GLN A 903 0.49 22.78 -21.62
CA GLN A 903 -0.66 22.08 -21.06
C GLN A 903 -0.48 21.82 -19.54
N ALA A 904 0.72 21.37 -19.12
CA ALA A 904 1.03 21.07 -17.73
C ALA A 904 0.88 22.30 -16.81
N PHE A 905 1.34 23.47 -17.25
CA PHE A 905 1.19 24.73 -16.50
C PHE A 905 -0.28 25.13 -16.34
N ILE A 906 -1.08 25.02 -17.39
CA ILE A 906 -2.53 25.30 -17.29
C ILE A 906 -3.18 24.35 -16.29
N VAL A 907 -2.91 23.05 -16.40
CA VAL A 907 -3.45 22.01 -15.49
C VAL A 907 -3.07 22.31 -14.05
N HIS A 908 -1.80 22.63 -13.78
CA HIS A 908 -1.35 22.98 -12.43
C HIS A 908 -2.01 24.25 -11.90
N ALA A 909 -2.24 25.25 -12.75
CA ALA A 909 -2.89 26.48 -12.35
C ALA A 909 -4.38 26.30 -12.04
N LEU A 910 -5.10 25.53 -12.87
CA LEU A 910 -6.50 25.18 -12.63
C LEU A 910 -6.68 24.40 -11.33
N ASP A 911 -5.77 23.47 -11.03
CA ASP A 911 -5.81 22.71 -9.78
C ASP A 911 -5.54 23.59 -8.55
N LEU A 912 -4.52 24.46 -8.60
CA LEU A 912 -4.21 25.36 -7.48
C LEU A 912 -5.36 26.34 -7.22
N MET A 913 -6.01 26.83 -8.28
CA MET A 913 -7.22 27.65 -8.18
C MET A 913 -8.39 26.87 -7.58
N TYR A 914 -8.62 25.63 -8.01
CA TYR A 914 -9.68 24.79 -7.42
C TYR A 914 -9.44 24.52 -5.94
N ILE A 915 -8.23 24.10 -5.58
CA ILE A 915 -7.85 23.82 -4.19
C ILE A 915 -8.08 25.06 -3.32
N TRP A 916 -7.75 26.26 -3.82
CA TRP A 916 -7.95 27.52 -3.10
C TRP A 916 -9.39 27.80 -2.68
N PHE A 917 -10.38 27.46 -3.52
CA PHE A 917 -11.80 27.79 -3.26
C PHE A 917 -12.63 26.64 -2.67
N TYR A 918 -12.38 25.40 -3.09
CA TYR A 918 -13.25 24.25 -2.77
C TYR A 918 -12.70 23.34 -1.68
N GLN A 919 -11.42 23.46 -1.30
CA GLN A 919 -10.85 22.58 -0.30
C GLN A 919 -10.82 23.21 1.12
N PRO A 920 -11.19 22.46 2.17
CA PRO A 920 -11.33 23.00 3.52
C PRO A 920 -9.98 23.48 4.07
N ARG A 921 -9.95 24.69 4.61
CA ARG A 921 -8.75 25.38 5.13
C ARG A 921 -7.59 25.56 4.14
N ALA A 922 -7.85 25.48 2.83
CA ALA A 922 -6.82 25.61 1.81
C ALA A 922 -6.06 26.96 1.89
N GLN A 923 -6.77 28.08 1.98
CA GLN A 923 -6.14 29.40 2.02
C GLN A 923 -5.19 29.58 3.23
N GLU A 924 -5.54 29.01 4.38
CA GLU A 924 -4.69 29.07 5.58
C GLU A 924 -3.43 28.21 5.43
N ALA A 925 -3.58 27.00 4.88
CA ALA A 925 -2.45 26.15 4.57
C ALA A 925 -1.53 26.82 3.54
N PHE A 926 -2.09 27.45 2.50
CA PHE A 926 -1.32 28.17 1.49
C PHE A 926 -0.56 29.36 2.05
N ARG A 927 -1.18 30.16 2.93
CA ARG A 927 -0.51 31.25 3.66
C ARG A 927 0.70 30.75 4.44
N GLN A 928 0.58 29.59 5.09
CA GLN A 928 1.70 28.99 5.83
C GLN A 928 2.83 28.52 4.90
N VAL A 929 2.49 27.98 3.72
CA VAL A 929 3.47 27.55 2.72
C VAL A 929 4.23 28.76 2.16
N ILE A 930 3.53 29.82 1.74
CA ILE A 930 4.15 31.02 1.17
C ILE A 930 5.08 31.72 2.15
N ARG A 931 4.71 31.81 3.44
CA ARG A 931 5.58 32.42 4.47
C ARG A 931 6.98 31.83 4.51
N THR A 932 7.14 30.58 4.09
CA THR A 932 8.41 29.84 4.11
C THR A 932 9.06 29.68 2.75
N MET A 933 8.39 30.13 1.70
CA MET A 933 8.89 30.09 0.34
C MET A 933 9.87 31.25 0.12
N PRO A 934 11.04 31.01 -0.50
CA PRO A 934 11.96 32.07 -0.94
C PRO A 934 11.26 33.10 -1.84
N GLU A 935 11.77 34.34 -1.89
CA GLU A 935 11.17 35.39 -2.72
C GLU A 935 11.21 35.05 -4.22
N ALA A 936 12.30 34.44 -4.69
CA ALA A 936 12.42 33.95 -6.06
C ALA A 936 11.30 32.96 -6.40
N ASP A 937 11.12 31.92 -5.59
CA ASP A 937 10.08 30.90 -5.76
C ASP A 937 8.66 31.50 -5.71
N ARG A 938 8.42 32.52 -4.87
CA ARG A 938 7.13 33.24 -4.84
C ARG A 938 6.86 33.96 -6.16
N SER A 939 7.89 34.60 -6.72
CA SER A 939 7.77 35.30 -8.01
C SER A 939 7.47 34.33 -9.15
N VAL A 940 8.16 33.19 -9.19
CA VAL A 940 7.92 32.08 -10.14
C VAL A 940 6.50 31.57 -10.00
N LEU A 941 6.02 31.33 -8.77
CA LEU A 941 4.66 30.89 -8.53
C LEU A 941 3.62 31.87 -9.10
N VAL A 942 3.76 33.17 -8.83
CA VAL A 942 2.81 34.18 -9.35
C VAL A 942 2.84 34.21 -10.88
N ARG A 943 4.04 34.25 -11.48
CA ARG A 943 4.21 34.28 -12.93
C ARG A 943 3.64 33.04 -13.62
N ALA A 944 3.88 31.86 -13.05
CA ALA A 944 3.33 30.60 -13.57
C ALA A 944 1.80 30.55 -13.55
N GLN A 945 1.15 31.23 -12.59
CA GLN A 945 -0.32 31.29 -12.54
C GLN A 945 -0.92 32.27 -13.55
N LEU A 946 -0.14 33.16 -14.17
CA LEU A 946 -0.63 34.10 -15.18
C LEU A 946 -1.17 33.39 -16.42
N VAL A 947 -0.82 32.13 -16.65
CA VAL A 947 -1.43 31.31 -17.70
C VAL A 947 -2.97 31.28 -17.61
N LEU A 948 -3.57 31.51 -16.44
CA LEU A 948 -5.02 31.60 -16.25
C LEU A 948 -5.68 32.82 -16.93
N THR A 949 -4.93 33.80 -17.44
CA THR A 949 -5.48 34.90 -18.23
C THR A 949 -5.89 34.48 -19.64
N ARG A 950 -5.51 33.26 -20.05
CA ARG A 950 -5.74 32.68 -21.37
C ARG A 950 -7.15 32.09 -21.52
N GLU A 951 -8.16 32.95 -21.37
CA GLU A 951 -9.57 32.53 -21.30
C GLU A 951 -10.00 31.66 -22.50
N ARG A 952 -9.64 32.06 -23.73
CA ARG A 952 -10.02 31.34 -24.96
C ARG A 952 -9.40 29.95 -25.04
N GLU A 953 -8.10 29.83 -24.78
CA GLU A 953 -7.36 28.57 -24.93
C GLU A 953 -7.73 27.57 -23.83
N ILE A 954 -7.90 28.05 -22.59
CA ILE A 954 -8.36 27.21 -21.48
C ILE A 954 -9.79 26.72 -21.73
N SER A 955 -10.68 27.59 -22.22
CA SER A 955 -12.06 27.21 -22.54
C SER A 955 -12.10 26.17 -23.65
N GLN A 956 -11.32 26.35 -24.71
CA GLN A 956 -11.20 25.38 -25.80
C GLN A 956 -10.67 24.04 -25.29
N MET A 957 -9.61 24.04 -24.48
CA MET A 957 -9.04 22.80 -23.93
C MET A 957 -10.01 22.05 -23.01
N LEU A 958 -10.86 22.76 -22.25
CA LEU A 958 -11.93 22.13 -21.47
C LEU A 958 -13.01 21.49 -22.35
N VAL A 959 -13.38 22.16 -23.46
CA VAL A 959 -14.34 21.65 -24.46
C VAL A 959 -13.77 20.45 -25.23
N ASP A 960 -12.49 20.49 -25.58
CA ASP A 960 -11.76 19.43 -26.29
C ASP A 960 -11.57 18.16 -25.45
N GLY A 961 -11.92 18.20 -24.16
CA GLY A 961 -12.07 17.01 -23.33
C GLY A 961 -11.07 16.85 -22.20
N LEU A 962 -10.34 17.89 -21.78
CA LEU A 962 -9.40 17.83 -20.64
C LEU A 962 -9.99 17.15 -19.38
N LEU A 963 -11.27 17.37 -19.12
CA LEU A 963 -12.02 16.82 -17.99
C LEU A 963 -13.17 15.87 -18.42
N GLY A 964 -13.17 15.44 -19.68
CA GLY A 964 -14.21 14.60 -20.26
C GLY A 964 -15.53 15.33 -20.54
N ARG A 965 -16.62 14.57 -20.70
CA ARG A 965 -17.91 15.07 -21.23
C ARG A 965 -18.65 16.08 -20.34
N ASN A 966 -18.36 16.13 -19.04
CA ASN A 966 -19.04 17.02 -18.10
C ASN A 966 -18.25 18.33 -17.86
N PHE A 967 -17.77 18.96 -18.93
CA PHE A 967 -16.89 20.14 -18.85
C PHE A 967 -17.60 21.44 -18.42
N SER A 968 -18.93 21.49 -18.44
CA SER A 968 -19.72 22.70 -18.17
C SER A 968 -19.47 23.31 -16.79
N ARG A 969 -19.38 22.48 -15.74
CA ARG A 969 -19.10 22.93 -14.36
C ARG A 969 -17.69 23.50 -14.19
N PRO A 970 -16.61 22.79 -14.61
CA PRO A 970 -15.26 23.35 -14.63
C PRO A 970 -15.14 24.66 -15.41
N LEU A 971 -15.79 24.75 -16.57
CA LEU A 971 -15.75 25.94 -17.42
C LEU A 971 -16.38 27.15 -16.72
N ALA A 972 -17.59 26.97 -16.17
CA ALA A 972 -18.26 28.01 -15.39
C ALA A 972 -17.42 28.47 -14.18
N PHE A 973 -16.80 27.52 -13.48
CA PHE A 973 -15.91 27.82 -12.35
C PHE A 973 -14.69 28.65 -12.77
N PHE A 974 -14.03 28.27 -13.87
CA PHE A 974 -12.88 29.01 -14.38
C PHE A 974 -13.24 30.45 -14.78
N LEU A 975 -14.28 30.62 -15.59
CA LEU A 975 -14.70 31.93 -16.09
C LEU A 975 -15.08 32.89 -14.95
N ASP A 976 -15.78 32.40 -13.92
CA ASP A 976 -16.22 33.20 -12.78
C ASP A 976 -15.07 33.56 -11.82
N LYS A 977 -14.13 32.64 -11.53
CA LYS A 977 -13.21 32.79 -10.38
C LYS A 977 -11.77 33.15 -10.69
N HIS A 978 -11.27 32.95 -11.91
CA HIS A 978 -9.84 33.11 -12.21
C HIS A 978 -9.31 34.54 -11.94
N LYS A 979 -10.05 35.60 -12.29
CA LYS A 979 -9.65 37.00 -12.01
C LYS A 979 -9.59 37.31 -10.50
N GLY A 980 -10.50 36.73 -9.73
CA GLY A 980 -10.50 36.85 -8.27
C GLY A 980 -9.30 36.15 -7.64
N TYR A 981 -9.01 34.93 -8.11
CA TYR A 981 -7.86 34.14 -7.67
C TYR A 981 -6.52 34.85 -7.89
N LEU A 982 -6.26 35.33 -9.11
CA LEU A 982 -5.00 36.01 -9.45
C LEU A 982 -4.77 37.27 -8.61
N ARG A 983 -5.82 38.06 -8.37
CA ARG A 983 -5.76 39.24 -7.48
C ARG A 983 -5.43 38.85 -6.04
N GLY A 984 -6.06 37.79 -5.53
CA GLY A 984 -5.80 37.26 -4.19
C GLY A 984 -4.37 36.75 -4.03
N LEU A 985 -3.87 35.99 -5.01
CA LEU A 985 -2.51 35.45 -5.04
C LEU A 985 -1.46 36.57 -5.06
N ASN A 986 -1.63 37.56 -5.94
CA ASN A 986 -0.69 38.68 -6.05
C ASN A 986 -0.62 39.49 -4.74
N ARG A 987 -1.75 39.77 -4.09
CA ARG A 987 -1.77 40.44 -2.78
C ARG A 987 -1.00 39.64 -1.70
N LEU A 988 -1.06 38.31 -1.77
CA LEU A 988 -0.46 37.44 -0.77
C LEU A 988 1.05 37.23 -0.95
N CYS A 989 1.51 37.27 -2.21
CA CYS A 989 2.91 37.11 -2.57
C CYS A 989 3.70 38.43 -2.63
N ARG A 990 3.04 39.59 -2.48
CA ARG A 990 3.74 40.88 -2.39
C ARG A 990 4.75 40.86 -1.23
N PRO A 991 5.99 41.33 -1.44
CA PRO A 991 6.93 41.48 -0.35
C PRO A 991 6.32 42.42 0.70
N LEU A 992 6.38 42.01 1.97
CA LEU A 992 6.14 42.93 3.07
C LEU A 992 7.20 44.02 2.93
N ARG A 993 6.81 45.25 2.59
CA ARG A 993 7.74 46.39 2.66
C ARG A 993 8.42 46.32 4.03
N PRO A 994 9.76 46.38 4.13
CA PRO A 994 10.38 46.58 5.42
C PRO A 994 9.71 47.81 6.04
N ARG A 995 9.25 47.69 7.28
CA ARG A 995 8.90 48.87 8.07
C ARG A 995 10.11 49.77 8.00
N GLU A 996 9.97 50.94 7.39
CA GLU A 996 11.01 51.96 7.43
C GLU A 996 11.36 52.18 8.90
N PRO A 997 12.63 52.01 9.31
CA PRO A 997 13.05 52.38 10.64
C PRO A 997 13.01 53.91 10.71
N GLY A 998 11.87 54.49 11.07
CA GLY A 998 11.76 55.94 11.10
C GLY A 998 10.41 56.57 11.44
N THR A 999 9.27 55.87 11.36
CA THR A 999 7.98 56.48 11.75
C THR A 999 7.58 56.08 13.16
N VAL A 1000 8.06 56.88 14.12
CA VAL A 1000 7.36 57.08 15.40
C VAL A 1000 6.03 57.75 15.06
N GLY A 1001 4.93 57.07 15.35
CA GLY A 1001 3.59 57.54 15.06
C GLY A 1001 2.58 56.79 15.91
N ASP A 1002 2.40 57.32 17.12
CA ASP A 1002 1.28 57.18 18.05
C ASP A 1002 0.59 55.83 18.20
N ALA A 1003 0.92 55.19 19.32
CA ALA A 1003 -0.02 54.37 20.05
C ALA A 1003 -1.18 55.25 20.52
N ARG A 1004 -2.36 55.13 19.90
CA ARG A 1004 -3.66 55.41 20.55
C ARG A 1004 -4.81 54.70 19.83
N GLN A 1005 -5.44 53.82 20.63
CA GLN A 1005 -6.86 53.43 20.65
C GLN A 1005 -7.39 52.34 19.67
N ALA A 1006 -7.72 51.22 20.33
CA ALA A 1006 -8.83 50.26 20.15
C ALA A 1006 -8.92 49.42 18.87
#